data_AF-A0A3S0CVN0-F1
#
_entry.id   AF-A0A3S0CVN0-F1
#
_cell.length_a   1.000
_cell.length_b   1.000
_cell.length_c   1.000
_cell.angle_alpha   90.00
_cell.angle_beta   90.00
_cell.angle_gamma   90.00
#
_symmetry.space_group_name_H-M   'P 1'
#
loop_
_entity.id
_entity.type
_entity.pdbx_description
1 polymer ?
#
loop_
_entity_poly.entity_id
_entity_poly.type
_entity_poly.pdbx_seq_one_letter_code
_entity_poly.pdbx_strand_id
1 'polypeptide(L)'
;MPANDLPISTSLDDARKGGTSGVERSGKRILDELYDAEKRDPANGRTVKLDSAVSNALHERGLLPGLVITDDPVGVKPGTGSDGGAEASDANQPITSDRFGRIRDIKSADGSSTTVDYHGEDPYPCKVTVTFSDGTTITYKRDGGNWSETVQTPGGESQVNENIDSVKVSPQGDVTVVDGSVTQIRHQNGSVDVTAQHGDDGPVTKAHYQYDESGAIAWATRINPDGTVDNFSRSRFSGEWQMSTYDRCGQRLDVVSISGLTVNLDGGITYDAGNAHVVVEGYGATHITETTSYGTYEQSFDPAGNLTTIVRKDTATGMTELITNIDGQHQALLVYPTGQPEAYYMPEVTVNPDGSYSYVDSTGNRVERGVDFSPEVLEQTPIDPALTSVAAENGVNVSRSVEDGKFVYHYSVEVNGETIQLFTGSGDATADSAKLLEMRDQKLEEVEKQYNVKIGRDGEMTDVDGEQVPLKTPNLGQMYGVESSVQRSAPDVVRADGKPVEIDFTARQGKNPNKGGFADGSRVVIEPNGGISTPDQVMRVFMHELAHNGQFRLYGDDKTYETSYAAQLGYVKAGDTWLLVTKDGRYFKSIPNEGGVGSSGWARTDKDGNPLDADGNPSANPQIITNEEAADIALVKPATGYFPNPAEAGAEATAKFRGGEETRAELLACNPDLYEVIKKLDQLDINKTYGLDESGQPKFIRNADGLIVPNTPENLAEVQQFEDAGLAFPLGDLGGLGGTSGQKTGAVSSHGHSDLAALASNIDYLPALSLVS
;
A
#
# COMPACT_ATOMS: atom_id res chain seq x y z
N MET A 1 -57.70 1.00 24.15
CA MET A 1 -58.68 -0.12 24.28
C MET A 1 -58.00 -1.41 23.79
N PRO A 2 -58.47 -2.60 24.22
CA PRO A 2 -57.59 -3.75 24.50
C PRO A 2 -57.20 -4.51 23.20
N ALA A 3 -56.02 -5.13 23.10
CA ALA A 3 -55.43 -6.17 23.95
C ALA A 3 -56.23 -7.49 23.92
N ASN A 4 -55.54 -8.59 23.65
CA ASN A 4 -55.99 -9.97 23.87
C ASN A 4 -54.74 -10.83 24.14
N ASP A 5 -54.93 -11.91 24.88
CA ASP A 5 -53.87 -12.54 25.67
C ASP A 5 -54.15 -14.06 25.80
N LEU A 6 -53.13 -14.86 26.12
CA LEU A 6 -53.22 -16.26 26.60
C LEU A 6 -53.78 -17.34 25.62
N PRO A 7 -53.72 -18.66 25.92
CA PRO A 7 -52.69 -19.41 26.68
C PRO A 7 -52.31 -20.84 26.14
N ILE A 8 -51.18 -21.39 26.65
CA ILE A 8 -50.96 -22.77 27.20
C ILE A 8 -51.42 -23.99 26.35
N SER A 9 -50.54 -24.95 26.02
CA SER A 9 -50.33 -26.15 26.87
C SER A 9 -49.17 -27.08 26.43
N THR A 10 -48.76 -27.94 27.37
CA THR A 10 -47.69 -28.95 27.26
C THR A 10 -48.22 -30.39 27.31
N SER A 11 -47.56 -31.35 26.64
CA SER A 11 -47.35 -32.70 27.21
C SER A 11 -46.08 -33.38 26.66
N LEU A 12 -45.57 -34.34 27.43
CA LEU A 12 -44.52 -35.30 27.02
C LEU A 12 -45.14 -36.66 26.64
N ASP A 13 -44.27 -37.56 26.17
CA ASP A 13 -44.41 -39.03 26.09
C ASP A 13 -45.49 -39.59 25.12
N ASP A 14 -45.35 -40.77 24.51
CA ASP A 14 -44.59 -41.97 24.90
C ASP A 14 -43.95 -42.69 23.67
N ALA A 15 -43.10 -43.69 23.91
CA ALA A 15 -42.21 -44.32 22.93
C ALA A 15 -42.68 -45.71 22.43
N ARG A 16 -42.07 -46.22 21.33
CA ARG A 16 -41.53 -47.61 21.27
C ARG A 16 -40.76 -48.04 20.00
N LYS A 17 -39.50 -48.44 20.25
CA LYS A 17 -38.80 -49.66 19.77
C LYS A 17 -38.60 -49.95 18.26
N GLY A 18 -37.32 -50.01 17.89
CA GLY A 18 -36.77 -50.90 16.86
C GLY A 18 -35.25 -51.07 17.02
N GLY A 19 -34.74 -52.30 17.15
CA GLY A 19 -33.31 -52.64 17.09
C GLY A 19 -33.10 -53.78 16.10
N THR A 20 -31.91 -54.37 15.89
CA THR A 20 -30.55 -54.22 16.48
C THR A 20 -29.53 -54.61 15.36
N SER A 21 -28.19 -54.71 15.44
CA SER A 21 -27.09 -54.42 16.41
C SER A 21 -25.76 -54.73 15.68
N GLY A 22 -24.63 -54.07 15.98
CA GLY A 22 -23.33 -54.60 15.51
C GLY A 22 -22.05 -53.82 15.85
N VAL A 23 -21.09 -54.55 16.45
CA VAL A 23 -19.62 -54.30 16.46
C VAL A 23 -19.11 -53.16 17.36
N GLU A 24 -17.84 -53.26 17.77
CA GLU A 24 -17.24 -52.65 18.96
C GLU A 24 -15.97 -51.82 18.67
N ARG A 25 -15.66 -50.89 19.60
CA ARG A 25 -14.32 -50.38 20.01
C ARG A 25 -13.34 -49.98 18.89
N SER A 26 -12.80 -48.77 18.92
CA SER A 26 -11.87 -48.39 20.01
C SER A 26 -11.57 -46.88 20.01
N GLY A 27 -11.24 -46.32 21.18
CA GLY A 27 -10.92 -44.90 21.32
C GLY A 27 -10.59 -44.48 22.74
N LYS A 28 -9.35 -44.72 23.19
CA LYS A 28 -8.67 -43.99 24.29
C LYS A 28 -7.20 -44.43 24.45
N ARG A 29 -6.35 -43.48 24.89
CA ARG A 29 -4.90 -43.54 25.22
C ARG A 29 -3.90 -43.22 24.10
N ILE A 30 -3.61 -41.94 23.94
CA ILE A 30 -2.26 -41.39 23.77
C ILE A 30 -2.22 -40.08 24.59
N LEU A 31 -1.57 -40.07 25.76
CA LEU A 31 -1.24 -38.85 26.54
C LEU A 31 -0.39 -39.09 27.82
N ASP A 32 0.25 -40.27 27.98
CA ASP A 32 0.95 -40.68 29.22
C ASP A 32 2.46 -41.00 29.03
N GLU A 33 3.06 -40.80 27.84
CA GLU A 33 4.42 -41.31 27.50
C GLU A 33 5.40 -40.23 26.98
N LEU A 34 5.47 -39.09 27.67
CA LEU A 34 6.50 -38.05 27.45
C LEU A 34 7.13 -37.54 28.76
N TYR A 35 7.45 -38.44 29.70
CA TYR A 35 8.12 -38.05 30.95
C TYR A 35 9.01 -39.14 31.58
N ASP A 36 10.02 -39.63 30.86
CA ASP A 36 11.26 -40.17 31.46
C ASP A 36 12.34 -40.42 30.39
N ALA A 37 13.28 -39.47 30.21
CA ALA A 37 14.36 -39.59 29.21
C ALA A 37 15.70 -38.92 29.61
N GLU A 38 15.94 -38.61 30.89
CA GLU A 38 17.23 -38.09 31.37
C GLU A 38 18.00 -39.11 32.22
N LYS A 39 19.06 -39.74 31.65
CA LYS A 39 20.42 -39.87 32.23
C LYS A 39 21.35 -40.84 31.48
N ARG A 40 22.64 -40.44 31.39
CA ARG A 40 23.82 -41.16 30.86
C ARG A 40 23.91 -41.23 29.32
N ASP A 41 25.07 -41.24 28.67
CA ASP A 41 26.46 -41.30 29.17
C ASP A 41 27.41 -40.43 28.29
N PRO A 42 28.31 -39.58 28.82
CA PRO A 42 29.14 -38.69 28.00
C PRO A 42 30.53 -39.30 27.68
N ALA A 43 30.65 -40.00 26.55
CA ALA A 43 31.95 -40.41 26.02
C ALA A 43 31.99 -40.43 24.47
N ASN A 44 33.02 -39.80 23.90
CA ASN A 44 33.35 -39.73 22.46
C ASN A 44 32.39 -38.91 21.58
N GLY A 45 32.71 -37.63 21.38
CA GLY A 45 32.20 -36.81 20.28
C GLY A 45 33.26 -35.82 19.81
N ARG A 46 33.53 -35.74 18.51
CA ARG A 46 34.35 -34.67 17.92
C ARG A 46 33.43 -33.55 17.48
N THR A 47 33.58 -32.36 18.06
CA THR A 47 32.78 -31.20 17.68
C THR A 47 33.16 -30.71 16.28
N VAL A 48 32.24 -30.84 15.31
CA VAL A 48 32.28 -30.02 14.11
C VAL A 48 31.80 -28.62 14.51
N LYS A 49 32.60 -27.59 14.24
CA LYS A 49 32.16 -26.21 14.40
C LYS A 49 31.45 -25.76 13.13
N LEU A 50 30.24 -25.21 13.28
CA LEU A 50 29.69 -24.31 12.27
C LEU A 50 30.51 -23.01 12.26
N ASP A 51 30.41 -22.25 11.17
CA ASP A 51 30.86 -20.86 11.18
C ASP A 51 30.02 -20.05 12.18
N SER A 52 30.62 -19.06 12.84
CA SER A 52 29.93 -18.24 13.83
C SER A 52 28.79 -17.41 13.25
N ALA A 53 28.89 -16.92 12.00
CA ALA A 53 27.79 -16.17 11.38
C ALA A 53 26.58 -17.09 11.13
N VAL A 54 26.81 -18.26 10.53
CA VAL A 54 25.77 -19.28 10.29
C VAL A 54 25.18 -19.80 11.61
N SER A 55 26.02 -19.99 12.63
CA SER A 55 25.57 -20.45 13.95
C SER A 55 24.72 -19.40 14.68
N ASN A 56 25.00 -18.11 14.50
CA ASN A 56 24.24 -17.02 15.10
C ASN A 56 22.90 -16.82 14.38
N ALA A 57 22.89 -16.74 13.04
CA ALA A 57 21.66 -16.61 12.26
C ALA A 57 20.66 -17.76 12.52
N LEU A 58 21.15 -18.99 12.70
CA LEU A 58 20.32 -20.13 13.12
C LEU A 58 19.88 -20.07 14.60
N HIS A 59 20.63 -19.39 15.47
CA HIS A 59 20.25 -19.20 16.87
C HIS A 59 19.19 -18.11 17.03
N GLU A 60 19.37 -16.98 16.35
CA GLU A 60 18.50 -15.80 16.36
C GLU A 60 17.12 -16.12 15.76
N ARG A 61 17.09 -16.90 14.68
CA ARG A 61 15.84 -17.45 14.09
C ARG A 61 15.28 -18.67 14.86
N GLY A 62 15.81 -18.98 16.04
CA GLY A 62 15.25 -19.97 16.98
C GLY A 62 15.43 -21.46 16.63
N LEU A 63 16.32 -21.81 15.68
CA LEU A 63 16.38 -23.14 15.04
C LEU A 63 17.31 -24.16 15.75
N LEU A 64 17.90 -23.81 16.90
CA LEU A 64 18.82 -24.68 17.65
C LEU A 64 18.20 -25.59 18.74
N PRO A 65 17.05 -25.28 19.41
CA PRO A 65 16.49 -26.14 20.45
C PRO A 65 16.01 -27.51 19.91
N GLY A 66 16.85 -28.54 20.06
CA GLY A 66 16.53 -29.91 19.67
C GLY A 66 17.46 -30.55 18.63
N LEU A 67 18.53 -29.87 18.19
CA LEU A 67 19.49 -30.40 17.22
C LEU A 67 20.38 -31.52 17.80
N VAL A 68 19.83 -32.72 17.98
CA VAL A 68 20.58 -33.91 18.45
C VAL A 68 21.35 -34.53 17.29
N ILE A 69 22.65 -34.23 17.20
CA ILE A 69 23.55 -34.89 16.25
C ILE A 69 23.92 -36.29 16.78
N THR A 70 23.19 -37.32 16.35
CA THR A 70 23.56 -38.72 16.60
C THR A 70 24.54 -39.23 15.53
N ASP A 71 25.71 -39.72 15.95
CA ASP A 71 26.56 -40.56 15.10
C ASP A 71 26.08 -42.02 15.20
N ASP A 72 25.22 -42.42 14.26
CA ASP A 72 24.79 -43.82 14.11
C ASP A 72 25.83 -44.58 13.27
N PRO A 73 26.56 -45.57 13.83
CA PRO A 73 27.65 -46.23 13.11
C PRO A 73 27.11 -47.10 11.97
N VAL A 74 27.44 -46.73 10.73
CA VAL A 74 27.00 -47.40 9.49
C VAL A 74 27.18 -48.92 9.59
N GLY A 75 26.06 -49.63 9.69
CA GLY A 75 26.01 -51.09 9.80
C GLY A 75 26.45 -51.79 8.52
N VAL A 76 27.77 -51.94 8.34
CA VAL A 76 28.36 -52.72 7.25
C VAL A 76 27.94 -54.19 7.39
N LYS A 77 26.91 -54.59 6.64
CA LYS A 77 26.55 -56.01 6.49
C LYS A 77 27.74 -56.77 5.89
N PRO A 78 28.25 -57.83 6.54
CA PRO A 78 29.27 -58.68 5.94
C PRO A 78 28.73 -59.34 4.66
N GLY A 79 29.40 -59.12 3.53
CA GLY A 79 29.16 -59.89 2.32
C GLY A 79 29.60 -61.34 2.51
N THR A 80 28.79 -62.30 2.05
CA THR A 80 29.16 -63.72 2.05
C THR A 80 30.25 -63.97 1.01
N GLY A 81 31.51 -64.08 1.45
CA GLY A 81 32.67 -64.41 0.62
C GLY A 81 33.57 -65.42 1.32
N SER A 82 33.91 -66.51 0.62
CA SER A 82 34.68 -67.64 1.14
C SER A 82 36.20 -67.50 0.92
N ASP A 83 36.96 -68.06 1.85
CA ASP A 83 38.29 -68.68 1.67
C ASP A 83 39.43 -67.87 1.00
N GLY A 84 40.25 -67.27 1.86
CA GLY A 84 41.69 -67.58 1.95
C GLY A 84 42.65 -67.18 0.82
N GLY A 85 43.67 -66.37 1.14
CA GLY A 85 44.76 -66.09 0.21
C GLY A 85 45.87 -65.19 0.77
N ALA A 86 47.02 -65.82 1.03
CA ALA A 86 48.34 -65.30 1.42
C ALA A 86 48.83 -63.90 0.96
N GLU A 87 49.65 -63.32 1.85
CA GLU A 87 50.92 -62.60 1.59
C GLU A 87 50.94 -61.17 1.02
N ALA A 88 52.05 -60.48 1.32
CA ALA A 88 52.23 -59.04 1.23
C ALA A 88 53.20 -58.62 0.11
N SER A 89 53.12 -57.36 -0.33
CA SER A 89 54.30 -56.51 -0.64
C SER A 89 53.89 -55.05 -0.91
N ASP A 90 54.86 -54.14 -0.83
CA ASP A 90 54.69 -52.70 -1.08
C ASP A 90 54.40 -52.35 -2.55
N ALA A 91 53.71 -51.23 -2.79
CA ALA A 91 54.26 -50.08 -3.55
C ALA A 91 53.26 -48.91 -3.66
N ASN A 92 53.81 -47.69 -3.75
CA ASN A 92 53.03 -46.45 -3.98
C ASN A 92 52.30 -46.44 -5.33
N GLN A 93 51.00 -46.13 -5.32
CA GLN A 93 50.34 -45.32 -6.34
C GLN A 93 49.38 -44.31 -5.69
N PRO A 94 49.24 -43.09 -6.24
CA PRO A 94 48.29 -42.12 -5.72
C PRO A 94 46.86 -42.51 -6.12
N ILE A 95 46.02 -42.86 -5.16
CA ILE A 95 44.59 -43.02 -5.40
C ILE A 95 43.93 -41.64 -5.41
N THR A 96 43.77 -41.07 -6.59
CA THR A 96 42.85 -39.96 -6.83
C THR A 96 41.42 -40.49 -6.69
N SER A 97 40.80 -40.32 -5.53
CA SER A 97 39.40 -40.69 -5.30
C SER A 97 38.51 -39.45 -5.24
N ASP A 98 37.96 -39.05 -6.39
CA ASP A 98 36.85 -38.09 -6.46
C ASP A 98 35.62 -38.69 -5.75
N ARG A 99 35.45 -38.33 -4.48
CA ARG A 99 34.30 -38.72 -3.63
C ARG A 99 33.90 -37.59 -2.67
N PHE A 100 33.68 -36.41 -3.24
CA PHE A 100 32.97 -35.34 -2.56
C PHE A 100 31.47 -35.59 -2.71
N GLY A 101 30.73 -35.59 -1.60
CA GLY A 101 29.32 -35.98 -1.58
C GLY A 101 28.50 -35.03 -0.71
N ARG A 102 27.26 -34.78 -1.13
CA ARG A 102 26.24 -34.01 -0.41
C ARG A 102 26.02 -34.58 1.00
N ILE A 103 26.24 -33.78 2.05
CA ILE A 103 26.26 -34.27 3.44
C ILE A 103 24.96 -33.93 4.16
N ARG A 104 24.06 -34.93 4.18
CA ARG A 104 22.80 -35.02 4.95
C ARG A 104 21.68 -34.07 4.48
N ASP A 105 20.50 -34.65 4.29
CA ASP A 105 19.23 -33.94 4.47
C ASP A 105 18.88 -34.08 5.97
N ILE A 106 18.89 -32.98 6.73
CA ILE A 106 18.43 -32.98 8.14
C ILE A 106 16.97 -32.59 8.14
N LYS A 107 16.07 -33.41 8.69
CA LYS A 107 14.64 -33.08 8.83
C LYS A 107 14.25 -32.83 10.29
N SER A 108 13.42 -31.82 10.52
CA SER A 108 12.83 -31.55 11.84
C SER A 108 11.56 -32.37 12.08
N ALA A 109 10.90 -32.15 13.23
CA ALA A 109 9.58 -32.71 13.54
C ALA A 109 8.40 -31.99 12.85
N ASP A 110 8.56 -30.73 12.43
CA ASP A 110 7.52 -29.97 11.71
C ASP A 110 7.46 -30.29 10.20
N GLY A 111 8.49 -30.96 9.67
CA GLY A 111 8.58 -31.38 8.26
C GLY A 111 9.59 -30.59 7.44
N SER A 112 10.09 -29.46 7.95
CA SER A 112 11.20 -28.71 7.35
C SER A 112 12.47 -29.56 7.19
N SER A 113 13.33 -29.16 6.25
CA SER A 113 14.58 -29.85 5.96
C SER A 113 15.71 -28.90 5.57
N THR A 114 16.91 -29.17 6.08
CA THR A 114 18.15 -28.46 5.73
C THR A 114 19.06 -29.35 4.88
N THR A 115 19.57 -28.80 3.77
CA THR A 115 20.67 -29.33 2.96
C THR A 115 21.91 -28.45 3.14
N VAL A 116 23.09 -29.08 3.27
CA VAL A 116 24.37 -28.37 3.25
C VAL A 116 25.28 -28.95 2.18
N ASP A 117 25.73 -28.10 1.26
CA ASP A 117 26.66 -28.45 0.18
C ASP A 117 28.05 -27.85 0.44
N TYR A 118 29.09 -28.63 0.13
CA TYR A 118 30.51 -28.27 0.27
C TYR A 118 31.22 -28.48 -1.07
N HIS A 119 31.98 -27.48 -1.51
CA HIS A 119 32.92 -27.59 -2.62
C HIS A 119 34.37 -27.70 -2.10
N GLY A 120 35.28 -28.19 -2.95
CA GLY A 120 36.58 -28.72 -2.53
C GLY A 120 37.54 -27.70 -1.89
N GLU A 121 38.43 -28.22 -1.04
CA GLU A 121 39.50 -27.53 -0.29
C GLU A 121 39.06 -26.49 0.76
N ASP A 122 37.88 -25.86 0.64
CA ASP A 122 37.33 -24.98 1.68
C ASP A 122 36.70 -25.80 2.84
N PRO A 123 37.10 -25.59 4.12
CA PRO A 123 36.47 -26.24 5.26
C PRO A 123 35.08 -25.69 5.62
N TYR A 124 34.62 -24.59 4.99
CA TYR A 124 33.32 -23.97 5.24
C TYR A 124 32.27 -24.39 4.19
N PRO A 125 30.97 -24.45 4.56
CA PRO A 125 29.91 -24.73 3.59
C PRO A 125 29.79 -23.59 2.59
N CYS A 126 29.80 -23.91 1.29
CA CYS A 126 29.63 -22.93 0.22
C CYS A 126 28.15 -22.66 -0.11
N LYS A 127 27.24 -23.52 0.35
CA LYS A 127 25.79 -23.32 0.26
C LYS A 127 25.06 -24.01 1.40
N VAL A 128 24.13 -23.31 2.03
CA VAL A 128 23.17 -23.85 3.01
C VAL A 128 21.77 -23.53 2.50
N THR A 129 20.92 -24.55 2.35
CA THR A 129 19.51 -24.36 1.96
C THR A 129 18.61 -24.94 3.04
N VAL A 130 17.74 -24.11 3.61
CA VAL A 130 16.70 -24.47 4.59
C VAL A 130 15.35 -24.37 3.90
N THR A 131 14.63 -25.48 3.79
CA THR A 131 13.25 -25.53 3.27
C THR A 131 12.30 -25.79 4.42
N PHE A 132 11.36 -24.88 4.63
CA PHE A 132 10.32 -24.93 5.66
C PHE A 132 9.13 -25.80 5.23
N SER A 133 8.26 -26.16 6.17
CA SER A 133 7.14 -27.09 5.95
C SER A 133 5.96 -26.51 5.16
N ASP A 134 5.90 -25.19 5.02
CA ASP A 134 5.03 -24.44 4.10
C ASP A 134 5.52 -24.47 2.64
N GLY A 135 6.77 -24.87 2.41
CA GLY A 135 7.46 -24.84 1.12
C GLY A 135 8.41 -23.65 0.92
N THR A 136 8.46 -22.69 1.84
CA THR A 136 9.41 -21.57 1.78
C THR A 136 10.84 -22.10 1.86
N THR A 137 11.74 -21.58 1.03
CA THR A 137 13.12 -22.05 0.92
C THR A 137 14.08 -20.88 1.02
N ILE A 138 14.88 -20.85 2.07
CA ILE A 138 15.96 -19.89 2.28
C ILE A 138 17.28 -20.54 1.83
N THR A 139 18.00 -19.87 0.93
CA THR A 139 19.34 -20.29 0.50
C THR A 139 20.36 -19.22 0.88
N TYR A 140 21.33 -19.61 1.70
CA TYR A 140 22.58 -18.88 1.88
C TYR A 140 23.63 -19.46 0.92
N LYS A 141 24.27 -18.61 0.12
CA LYS A 141 25.35 -19.01 -0.78
C LYS A 141 26.61 -18.21 -0.45
N ARG A 142 27.78 -18.85 -0.55
CA ARG A 142 29.09 -18.19 -0.39
C ARG A 142 29.86 -18.20 -1.71
N ASP A 143 30.04 -17.02 -2.31
CA ASP A 143 30.83 -16.82 -3.54
C ASP A 143 32.02 -15.90 -3.25
N GLY A 144 33.24 -16.35 -3.55
CA GLY A 144 34.47 -15.54 -3.45
C GLY A 144 34.86 -15.09 -2.02
N GLY A 145 34.10 -15.48 -1.00
CA GLY A 145 34.27 -15.07 0.40
C GLY A 145 33.00 -14.45 0.99
N ASN A 146 32.21 -13.77 0.15
CA ASN A 146 30.99 -13.05 0.49
C ASN A 146 29.80 -14.02 0.61
N TRP A 147 28.79 -13.65 1.41
CA TRP A 147 27.53 -14.37 1.52
C TRP A 147 26.39 -13.64 0.79
N SER A 148 25.37 -14.38 0.38
CA SER A 148 24.07 -13.83 -0.03
C SER A 148 22.92 -14.72 0.47
N GLU A 149 21.81 -14.10 0.89
CA GLU A 149 20.55 -14.79 1.20
C GLU A 149 19.57 -14.69 0.02
N THR A 150 18.75 -15.73 -0.18
CA THR A 150 17.68 -15.75 -1.17
C THR A 150 16.48 -16.50 -0.57
N VAL A 151 15.34 -15.82 -0.48
CA VAL A 151 14.12 -16.33 0.15
C VAL A 151 13.08 -16.60 -0.91
N GLN A 152 12.84 -17.88 -1.21
CA GLN A 152 11.83 -18.32 -2.17
C GLN A 152 10.60 -18.82 -1.42
N THR A 153 9.52 -18.04 -1.42
CA THR A 153 8.22 -18.44 -0.85
C THR A 153 7.36 -19.16 -1.90
N PRO A 154 6.29 -19.89 -1.51
CA PRO A 154 5.29 -20.38 -2.46
C PRO A 154 4.60 -19.28 -3.31
N GLY A 155 4.71 -18.01 -2.89
CA GLY A 155 4.14 -16.84 -3.58
C GLY A 155 5.16 -15.97 -4.34
N GLY A 156 6.45 -16.32 -4.40
CA GLY A 156 7.46 -15.54 -5.13
C GLY A 156 8.87 -15.60 -4.53
N GLU A 157 9.85 -15.12 -5.30
CA GLU A 157 11.25 -15.02 -4.90
C GLU A 157 11.59 -13.60 -4.42
N SER A 158 12.06 -13.49 -3.18
CA SER A 158 12.60 -12.28 -2.58
C SER A 158 14.11 -12.41 -2.41
N GLN A 159 14.87 -11.59 -3.13
CA GLN A 159 16.32 -11.46 -2.93
C GLN A 159 16.60 -10.30 -1.97
N VAL A 160 17.09 -10.64 -0.77
CA VAL A 160 17.60 -9.66 0.19
C VAL A 160 19.11 -9.53 -0.03
N ASN A 161 19.50 -8.47 -0.74
CA ASN A 161 20.91 -8.14 -0.91
C ASN A 161 21.43 -7.42 0.36
N GLU A 162 21.82 -8.19 1.38
CA GLU A 162 22.62 -7.66 2.49
C GLU A 162 24.02 -7.28 1.99
N ASN A 163 24.13 -6.06 1.46
CA ASN A 163 25.39 -5.41 1.08
C ASN A 163 25.34 -3.91 1.46
N ILE A 164 25.37 -3.61 2.76
CA ILE A 164 25.82 -2.31 3.28
C ILE A 164 27.21 -2.49 3.90
N ASP A 165 28.16 -2.91 3.07
CA ASP A 165 29.57 -3.08 3.44
C ASP A 165 30.44 -2.00 2.77
N SER A 166 30.02 -0.74 2.92
CA SER A 166 30.73 0.46 2.44
C SER A 166 30.68 1.67 3.39
N VAL A 167 30.45 1.43 4.68
CA VAL A 167 31.53 1.58 5.67
C VAL A 167 32.47 2.78 5.37
N LYS A 168 32.08 4.01 5.77
CA LYS A 168 32.94 5.21 5.61
C LYS A 168 34.09 5.22 6.61
N VAL A 169 35.31 5.05 6.10
CA VAL A 169 36.59 4.96 6.83
C VAL A 169 37.18 6.34 7.14
N SER A 170 37.46 6.63 8.41
CA SER A 170 38.08 7.88 8.87
C SER A 170 39.55 8.04 8.42
N PRO A 171 40.16 9.24 8.54
CA PRO A 171 41.60 9.44 8.36
C PRO A 171 42.46 8.95 9.54
N GLN A 172 42.20 7.77 10.12
CA GLN A 172 42.99 6.59 9.78
C GLN A 172 42.21 5.29 9.46
N GLY A 173 40.99 5.07 9.98
CA GLY A 173 40.38 3.73 9.92
C GLY A 173 38.89 3.54 10.21
N ASP A 174 38.19 4.51 10.81
CA ASP A 174 37.00 4.20 11.63
C ASP A 174 35.63 4.61 11.04
N VAL A 175 34.62 3.81 11.42
CA VAL A 175 33.25 3.60 10.88
C VAL A 175 32.16 4.68 11.05
N THR A 176 31.44 5.23 10.04
CA THR A 176 30.07 5.78 10.30
C THR A 176 29.08 5.79 9.10
N VAL A 177 27.77 5.64 9.39
CA VAL A 177 26.58 5.81 8.52
C VAL A 177 25.48 6.52 9.35
N VAL A 178 24.60 7.34 8.73
CA VAL A 178 23.64 8.20 9.45
C VAL A 178 22.30 8.33 8.70
N ASP A 179 21.20 8.10 9.43
CA ASP A 179 19.78 8.50 9.31
C ASP A 179 19.02 8.43 7.97
N GLY A 180 18.23 7.36 7.81
CA GLY A 180 17.13 7.24 6.84
C GLY A 180 16.71 5.78 6.60
N SER A 181 15.49 5.56 6.11
CA SER A 181 14.96 4.24 5.74
C SER A 181 14.61 4.17 4.25
N VAL A 182 14.84 3.01 3.63
CA VAL A 182 14.47 2.72 2.24
C VAL A 182 13.86 1.32 2.18
N THR A 183 12.57 1.23 1.84
CA THR A 183 11.84 -0.02 1.67
C THR A 183 11.63 -0.28 0.19
N GLN A 184 12.13 -1.42 -0.32
CA GLN A 184 11.86 -1.90 -1.68
C GLN A 184 10.90 -3.10 -1.66
N ILE A 185 9.81 -3.04 -2.42
CA ILE A 185 8.85 -4.14 -2.57
C ILE A 185 8.85 -4.58 -4.03
N ARG A 186 9.34 -5.80 -4.30
CA ARG A 186 9.30 -6.41 -5.64
C ARG A 186 8.01 -7.21 -5.81
N HIS A 187 7.30 -6.95 -6.90
CA HIS A 187 6.02 -7.57 -7.23
C HIS A 187 6.17 -8.67 -8.29
N GLN A 188 5.23 -9.63 -8.32
CA GLN A 188 5.23 -10.77 -9.25
C GLN A 188 5.19 -10.36 -10.74
N ASN A 189 4.65 -9.18 -11.05
CA ASN A 189 4.56 -8.59 -12.40
C ASN A 189 5.85 -7.89 -12.87
N GLY A 190 6.93 -7.95 -12.09
CA GLY A 190 8.19 -7.26 -12.38
C GLY A 190 8.21 -5.77 -12.02
N SER A 191 7.21 -5.23 -11.31
CA SER A 191 7.28 -3.88 -10.75
C SER A 191 7.97 -3.84 -9.38
N VAL A 192 8.46 -2.66 -9.01
CA VAL A 192 9.12 -2.38 -7.74
C VAL A 192 8.58 -1.06 -7.18
N ASP A 193 7.98 -1.10 -6.00
CA ASP A 193 7.78 0.12 -5.21
C ASP A 193 9.03 0.41 -4.40
N VAL A 194 9.44 1.67 -4.33
CA VAL A 194 10.45 2.15 -3.39
C VAL A 194 9.85 3.30 -2.59
N THR A 195 9.81 3.11 -1.27
CA THR A 195 9.43 4.14 -0.30
C THR A 195 10.66 4.52 0.49
N ALA A 196 11.03 5.80 0.50
CA ALA A 196 12.20 6.32 1.18
C ALA A 196 11.83 7.49 2.09
N GLN A 197 12.35 7.47 3.32
CA GLN A 197 12.01 8.42 4.37
C GLN A 197 13.25 8.82 5.17
N HIS A 198 13.38 10.10 5.52
CA HIS A 198 14.54 10.65 6.22
C HIS A 198 14.24 10.89 7.70
N GLY A 199 14.37 9.83 8.51
CA GLY A 199 13.88 9.79 9.90
C GLY A 199 12.36 9.58 9.95
N ASP A 200 11.84 9.27 11.14
CA ASP A 200 10.47 8.76 11.30
C ASP A 200 9.37 9.81 11.02
N ASP A 201 9.68 11.11 11.18
CA ASP A 201 8.85 12.27 10.78
C ASP A 201 9.26 12.85 9.39
N GLY A 202 10.16 12.20 8.66
CA GLY A 202 10.73 12.72 7.41
C GLY A 202 9.77 12.69 6.22
N PRO A 203 10.02 13.51 5.17
CA PRO A 203 9.20 13.52 3.97
C PRO A 203 9.30 12.18 3.23
N VAL A 204 8.17 11.51 3.04
CA VAL A 204 8.10 10.19 2.41
C VAL A 204 8.08 10.34 0.89
N THR A 205 9.20 10.07 0.23
CA THR A 205 9.22 9.94 -1.23
C THR A 205 8.78 8.55 -1.64
N LYS A 206 7.81 8.48 -2.55
CA LYS A 206 7.31 7.24 -3.14
C LYS A 206 7.62 7.24 -4.63
N ALA A 207 8.31 6.20 -5.08
CA ALA A 207 8.60 5.96 -6.48
C ALA A 207 8.18 4.53 -6.88
N HIS A 208 7.63 4.39 -8.08
CA HIS A 208 7.23 3.09 -8.63
C HIS A 208 7.95 2.86 -9.95
N TYR A 209 8.40 1.63 -10.17
CA TYR A 209 9.15 1.23 -11.36
C TYR A 209 8.55 -0.05 -11.94
N GLN A 210 8.50 -0.17 -13.26
CA GLN A 210 8.27 -1.48 -13.90
C GLN A 210 9.41 -1.83 -14.85
N TYR A 211 9.87 -3.08 -14.78
CA TYR A 211 10.83 -3.65 -15.70
C TYR A 211 10.13 -4.45 -16.81
N ASP A 212 10.69 -4.44 -18.02
CA ASP A 212 10.22 -5.26 -19.14
C ASP A 212 10.81 -6.69 -19.10
N GLU A 213 10.39 -7.53 -20.06
CA GLU A 213 10.86 -8.92 -20.19
C GLU A 213 12.39 -9.06 -20.39
N SER A 214 13.10 -7.98 -20.73
CA SER A 214 14.56 -7.96 -20.86
C SER A 214 15.28 -7.50 -19.60
N GLY A 215 14.54 -7.08 -18.56
CA GLY A 215 15.08 -6.49 -17.34
C GLY A 215 15.48 -5.01 -17.49
N ALA A 216 15.04 -4.33 -18.55
CA ALA A 216 15.19 -2.89 -18.70
C ALA A 216 13.98 -2.15 -18.09
N ILE A 217 14.15 -0.91 -17.63
CA ILE A 217 13.04 -0.10 -17.12
C ILE A 217 12.08 0.20 -18.28
N ALA A 218 10.80 -0.07 -18.08
CA ALA A 218 9.71 0.21 -19.02
C ALA A 218 9.06 1.57 -18.75
N TRP A 219 8.81 1.88 -17.47
CA TRP A 219 8.39 3.18 -16.97
C TRP A 219 8.78 3.36 -15.49
N ALA A 220 8.77 4.60 -15.03
CA ALA A 220 8.91 4.98 -13.63
C ALA A 220 8.00 6.16 -13.27
N THR A 221 7.58 6.28 -12.02
CA THR A 221 6.96 7.51 -11.48
C THR A 221 7.62 7.96 -10.19
N ARG A 222 7.62 9.28 -9.95
CA ARG A 222 8.00 9.96 -8.71
C ARG A 222 6.86 10.88 -8.30
N ILE A 223 6.45 10.84 -7.03
CA ILE A 223 5.60 11.88 -6.43
C ILE A 223 6.51 12.92 -5.77
N ASN A 224 6.31 14.20 -6.08
CA ASN A 224 7.07 15.33 -5.55
C ASN A 224 6.41 15.89 -4.26
N PRO A 225 7.17 16.61 -3.40
CA PRO A 225 6.63 17.17 -2.16
C PRO A 225 5.45 18.15 -2.32
N ASP A 226 5.31 18.79 -3.48
CA ASP A 226 4.19 19.68 -3.82
C ASP A 226 2.93 18.95 -4.35
N GLY A 227 2.97 17.61 -4.38
CA GLY A 227 1.91 16.77 -4.92
C GLY A 227 1.91 16.66 -6.46
N THR A 228 2.87 17.25 -7.16
CA THR A 228 3.08 16.96 -8.60
C THR A 228 3.64 15.54 -8.79
N VAL A 229 3.41 14.96 -9.97
CA VAL A 229 3.86 13.60 -10.29
C VAL A 229 4.66 13.62 -11.59
N ASP A 230 5.91 13.17 -11.54
CA ASP A 230 6.74 12.96 -12.72
C ASP A 230 6.64 11.52 -13.21
N ASN A 231 6.20 11.33 -14.46
CA ASN A 231 6.12 10.04 -15.13
C ASN A 231 7.20 9.94 -16.21
N PHE A 232 8.16 9.05 -15.98
CA PHE A 232 9.26 8.72 -16.88
C PHE A 232 8.81 7.53 -17.76
N SER A 233 8.55 7.79 -19.03
CA SER A 233 8.00 6.80 -19.97
C SER A 233 8.69 6.88 -21.33
N ARG A 234 8.57 5.83 -22.16
CA ARG A 234 8.95 5.92 -23.57
C ARG A 234 7.79 6.47 -24.39
N SER A 235 8.07 7.48 -25.22
CA SER A 235 7.13 8.01 -26.20
C SER A 235 6.67 6.90 -27.15
N ARG A 236 5.35 6.67 -27.26
CA ARG A 236 4.77 5.71 -28.21
C ARG A 236 5.05 6.04 -29.68
N PHE A 237 5.49 7.27 -29.97
CA PHE A 237 5.72 7.76 -31.33
C PHE A 237 7.20 7.76 -31.75
N SER A 238 8.13 8.07 -30.84
CA SER A 238 9.58 8.08 -31.15
C SER A 238 10.38 6.95 -30.49
N GLY A 239 9.85 6.30 -29.43
CA GLY A 239 10.55 5.29 -28.62
C GLY A 239 11.60 5.87 -27.66
N GLU A 240 11.83 7.18 -27.72
CA GLU A 240 12.72 7.94 -26.82
C GLU A 240 12.06 8.12 -25.44
N TRP A 241 12.89 8.35 -24.42
CA TRP A 241 12.38 8.64 -23.08
C TRP A 241 11.85 10.08 -22.98
N GLN A 242 10.82 10.24 -22.17
CA GLN A 242 10.25 11.54 -21.80
C GLN A 242 9.90 11.53 -20.31
N MET A 243 10.14 12.64 -19.63
CA MET A 243 9.52 12.96 -18.35
C MET A 243 8.25 13.76 -18.64
N SER A 244 7.11 13.32 -18.13
CA SER A 244 5.84 14.06 -18.16
C SER A 244 5.46 14.44 -16.74
N THR A 245 5.47 15.74 -16.43
CA THR A 245 5.08 16.26 -15.12
C THR A 245 3.58 16.52 -15.11
N TYR A 246 2.89 16.08 -14.07
CA TYR A 246 1.47 16.28 -13.84
C TYR A 246 1.26 17.04 -12.53
N ASP A 247 0.22 17.87 -12.44
CA ASP A 247 -0.21 18.41 -11.15
C ASP A 247 -0.92 17.34 -10.29
N ARG A 248 -1.24 17.69 -9.03
CA ARG A 248 -2.06 16.86 -8.13
C ARG A 248 -3.42 16.45 -8.73
N CYS A 249 -3.89 17.17 -9.75
CA CYS A 249 -5.13 16.92 -10.47
C CYS A 249 -4.95 15.98 -11.66
N GLY A 250 -3.75 15.45 -11.90
CA GLY A 250 -3.42 14.63 -13.06
C GLY A 250 -3.54 15.39 -14.39
N GLN A 251 -3.52 16.72 -14.40
CA GLN A 251 -3.35 17.50 -15.62
C GLN A 251 -1.86 17.57 -15.95
N ARG A 252 -1.49 17.21 -17.18
CA ARG A 252 -0.08 17.27 -17.61
C ARG A 252 0.37 18.72 -17.77
N LEU A 253 1.37 19.12 -16.99
CA LEU A 253 1.97 20.45 -16.97
C LEU A 253 3.04 20.61 -18.06
N ASP A 254 3.93 19.64 -18.20
CA ASP A 254 5.04 19.67 -19.16
C ASP A 254 5.41 18.27 -19.69
N VAL A 255 6.14 18.20 -20.80
CA VAL A 255 6.74 16.99 -21.37
C VAL A 255 8.16 17.30 -21.87
N VAL A 256 9.16 16.82 -21.13
CA VAL A 256 10.58 17.00 -21.43
C VAL A 256 11.14 15.72 -22.04
N SER A 257 11.77 15.78 -23.21
CA SER A 257 12.53 14.66 -23.77
C SER A 257 13.83 14.45 -22.97
N ILE A 258 14.09 13.20 -22.58
CA ILE A 258 15.24 12.84 -21.73
C ILE A 258 16.06 11.69 -22.32
N SER A 259 17.30 11.54 -21.87
CA SER A 259 18.13 10.35 -22.09
C SER A 259 18.75 9.85 -20.78
N GLY A 260 19.60 8.82 -20.84
CA GLY A 260 20.42 8.40 -19.70
C GLY A 260 19.67 7.84 -18.49
N LEU A 261 18.35 7.61 -18.56
CA LEU A 261 17.51 7.23 -17.43
C LEU A 261 18.04 5.97 -16.71
N THR A 262 18.51 6.15 -15.47
CA THR A 262 18.88 5.07 -14.55
C THR A 262 18.24 5.29 -13.19
N VAL A 263 17.72 4.20 -12.62
CA VAL A 263 17.21 4.17 -11.24
C VAL A 263 18.33 3.71 -10.32
N ASN A 264 18.54 4.47 -9.25
CA ASN A 264 19.59 4.26 -8.27
C ASN A 264 19.11 3.29 -7.16
N LEU A 265 20.04 2.65 -6.44
CA LEU A 265 19.70 1.62 -5.44
C LEU A 265 18.95 2.14 -4.21
N ASP A 266 18.99 3.45 -3.96
CA ASP A 266 18.27 4.18 -2.92
C ASP A 266 16.83 4.59 -3.33
N GLY A 267 16.43 4.36 -4.59
CA GLY A 267 15.19 4.92 -5.16
C GLY A 267 15.39 6.27 -5.86
N GLY A 268 16.63 6.74 -6.02
CA GLY A 268 16.94 7.92 -6.81
C GLY A 268 16.69 7.70 -8.31
N ILE A 269 16.55 8.80 -9.05
CA ILE A 269 16.37 8.78 -10.51
C ILE A 269 17.37 9.75 -11.15
N THR A 270 18.24 9.22 -12.00
CA THR A 270 19.22 9.99 -12.78
C THR A 270 18.81 10.00 -14.25
N TYR A 271 18.87 11.16 -14.92
CA TYR A 271 18.57 11.32 -16.35
C TYR A 271 19.24 12.56 -16.96
N ASP A 272 19.41 12.59 -18.27
CA ASP A 272 19.83 13.80 -19.00
C ASP A 272 18.60 14.53 -19.57
N ALA A 273 18.52 15.85 -19.39
CA ALA A 273 17.52 16.72 -20.00
C ALA A 273 18.21 17.77 -20.88
N GLY A 274 18.27 17.51 -22.19
CA GLY A 274 18.90 18.40 -23.18
C GLY A 274 20.43 18.53 -23.00
N ASN A 275 20.86 19.50 -22.19
CA ASN A 275 22.28 19.73 -21.83
C ASN A 275 22.53 19.65 -20.30
N ALA A 276 21.50 19.35 -19.51
CA ALA A 276 21.62 19.13 -18.07
C ALA A 276 21.68 17.62 -17.77
N HIS A 277 22.50 17.23 -16.81
CA HIS A 277 22.48 15.91 -16.21
C HIS A 277 21.89 16.05 -14.80
N VAL A 278 20.74 15.42 -14.57
CA VAL A 278 19.93 15.55 -13.36
C VAL A 278 20.07 14.26 -12.54
N VAL A 279 20.44 14.40 -11.28
CA VAL A 279 20.46 13.34 -10.28
C VAL A 279 19.47 13.71 -9.17
N VAL A 280 18.40 12.93 -9.05
CA VAL A 280 17.51 12.95 -7.89
C VAL A 280 17.98 11.84 -6.96
N GLU A 281 18.35 12.18 -5.72
CA GLU A 281 18.71 11.18 -4.71
C GLU A 281 17.44 10.57 -4.09
N GLY A 282 17.49 9.30 -3.71
CA GLY A 282 16.30 8.54 -3.29
C GLY A 282 15.77 8.91 -1.92
N TYR A 283 16.62 9.41 -1.03
CA TYR A 283 16.27 9.74 0.35
C TYR A 283 15.38 11.00 0.44
N GLY A 284 14.06 10.80 0.46
CA GLY A 284 13.07 11.82 0.84
C GLY A 284 12.97 13.03 -0.09
N ALA A 285 13.62 13.01 -1.26
CA ALA A 285 13.71 14.13 -2.22
C ALA A 285 14.21 15.47 -1.62
N THR A 286 14.88 15.43 -0.45
CA THR A 286 15.46 16.62 0.19
C THR A 286 16.80 17.03 -0.42
N HIS A 287 17.26 16.37 -1.48
CA HIS A 287 18.40 16.77 -2.30
C HIS A 287 18.20 16.50 -3.80
N ILE A 288 18.51 17.49 -4.66
CA ILE A 288 18.52 17.37 -6.13
C ILE A 288 19.82 17.98 -6.67
N THR A 289 20.58 17.23 -7.47
CA THR A 289 21.79 17.72 -8.13
C THR A 289 21.57 17.87 -9.64
N GLU A 290 21.59 19.10 -10.16
CA GLU A 290 21.58 19.40 -11.59
C GLU A 290 22.97 19.87 -12.03
N THR A 291 23.61 19.15 -12.96
CA THR A 291 24.89 19.55 -13.56
C THR A 291 24.68 20.05 -14.99
N THR A 292 25.12 21.27 -15.26
CA THR A 292 24.97 21.99 -16.54
C THR A 292 26.33 22.41 -17.09
N SER A 293 26.36 22.93 -18.31
CA SER A 293 27.55 23.58 -18.89
C SER A 293 28.03 24.84 -18.16
N TYR A 294 27.26 25.36 -17.19
CA TYR A 294 27.60 26.55 -16.39
C TYR A 294 27.98 26.24 -14.94
N GLY A 295 27.83 24.99 -14.51
CA GLY A 295 28.11 24.57 -13.13
C GLY A 295 27.12 23.51 -12.63
N THR A 296 27.35 23.07 -11.40
CA THR A 296 26.48 22.14 -10.67
C THR A 296 25.66 22.92 -9.64
N TYR A 297 24.36 22.63 -9.57
CA TYR A 297 23.40 23.16 -8.62
C TYR A 297 22.91 22.01 -7.74
N GLU A 298 23.04 22.16 -6.43
CA GLU A 298 22.62 21.17 -5.44
C GLU A 298 21.54 21.84 -4.58
N GLN A 299 20.29 21.46 -4.80
CA GLN A 299 19.11 22.03 -4.15
C GLN A 299 18.70 21.15 -2.98
N SER A 300 18.25 21.73 -1.87
CA SER A 300 17.69 20.99 -0.74
C SER A 300 16.40 21.57 -0.20
N PHE A 301 15.57 20.68 0.33
CA PHE A 301 14.19 20.94 0.73
C PHE A 301 13.95 20.53 2.20
N ASP A 302 12.99 21.14 2.87
CA ASP A 302 12.55 20.75 4.23
C ASP A 302 11.50 19.60 4.17
N PRO A 303 11.09 19.04 5.33
CA PRO A 303 10.03 18.02 5.38
C PRO A 303 8.65 18.45 4.85
N ALA A 304 8.42 19.76 4.64
CA ALA A 304 7.21 20.31 4.02
C ALA A 304 7.40 20.65 2.53
N GLY A 305 8.53 20.25 1.92
CA GLY A 305 8.82 20.45 0.50
C GLY A 305 9.37 21.83 0.12
N ASN A 306 9.60 22.74 1.08
CA ASN A 306 10.08 24.08 0.77
C ASN A 306 11.58 24.09 0.50
N LEU A 307 12.03 24.82 -0.52
CA LEU A 307 13.45 24.99 -0.85
C LEU A 307 14.18 25.75 0.29
N THR A 308 15.01 25.02 1.06
CA THR A 308 15.84 25.56 2.15
C THR A 308 17.18 26.06 1.65
N THR A 309 17.78 25.38 0.67
CA THR A 309 19.18 25.61 0.28
C THR A 309 19.38 25.45 -1.21
N ILE A 310 20.19 26.32 -1.81
CA ILE A 310 20.84 26.09 -3.10
C ILE A 310 22.36 26.21 -2.90
N VAL A 311 23.12 25.17 -3.25
CA VAL A 311 24.57 25.22 -3.40
C VAL A 311 24.88 25.27 -4.89
N ARG A 312 25.38 26.40 -5.40
CA ARG A 312 25.87 26.53 -6.77
C ARG A 312 27.39 26.45 -6.80
N LYS A 313 27.93 25.49 -7.55
CA LYS A 313 29.36 25.31 -7.82
C LYS A 313 29.63 25.77 -9.25
N ASP A 314 30.04 27.03 -9.40
CA ASP A 314 30.26 27.66 -10.70
C ASP A 314 31.61 27.25 -11.30
N THR A 315 31.57 26.55 -12.44
CA THR A 315 32.75 25.95 -13.07
C THR A 315 33.62 26.95 -13.84
N ALA A 316 33.14 28.16 -14.09
CA ALA A 316 33.91 29.23 -14.73
C ALA A 316 34.74 30.04 -13.73
N THR A 317 34.31 30.10 -12.47
CA THR A 317 34.93 30.92 -11.41
C THR A 317 35.59 30.12 -10.29
N GLY A 318 35.20 28.85 -10.07
CA GLY A 318 35.74 28.02 -8.99
C GLY A 318 35.22 28.41 -7.60
N MET A 319 34.06 29.07 -7.55
CA MET A 319 33.40 29.51 -6.33
C MET A 319 32.18 28.65 -6.02
N THR A 320 31.96 28.42 -4.73
CA THR A 320 30.71 27.87 -4.21
C THR A 320 29.86 29.01 -3.64
N GLU A 321 28.65 29.19 -4.17
CA GLU A 321 27.61 30.07 -3.64
C GLU A 321 26.60 29.21 -2.88
N LEU A 322 26.53 29.38 -1.57
CA LEU A 322 25.51 28.80 -0.70
C LEU A 322 24.43 29.86 -0.45
N ILE A 323 23.21 29.58 -0.87
CA ILE A 323 22.02 30.39 -0.63
C ILE A 323 21.12 29.60 0.31
N THR A 324 21.03 30.01 1.58
CA THR A 324 20.04 29.44 2.51
C THR A 324 18.85 30.38 2.70
N ASN A 325 17.65 29.81 2.66
CA ASN A 325 16.38 30.44 2.93
C ASN A 325 15.98 30.09 4.37
N ILE A 326 16.19 31.03 5.30
CA ILE A 326 16.17 30.73 6.74
C ILE A 326 14.76 30.79 7.34
N ASP A 327 13.85 31.56 6.73
CA ASP A 327 12.51 31.84 7.27
C ASP A 327 11.50 32.35 6.20
N GLY A 328 11.80 32.17 4.90
CA GLY A 328 10.96 32.68 3.80
C GLY A 328 11.04 34.20 3.56
N GLN A 329 11.78 34.96 4.37
CA GLN A 329 12.03 36.40 4.18
C GLN A 329 13.53 36.71 4.05
N HIS A 330 14.39 35.91 4.68
CA HIS A 330 15.84 36.13 4.78
C HIS A 330 16.65 35.09 4.00
N GLN A 331 17.20 35.51 2.86
CA GLN A 331 18.26 34.79 2.14
C GLN A 331 19.64 35.15 2.70
N ALA A 332 20.40 34.15 3.14
CA ALA A 332 21.81 34.30 3.46
C ALA A 332 22.65 33.76 2.29
N LEU A 333 23.39 34.66 1.62
CA LEU A 333 24.36 34.31 0.59
C LEU A 333 25.75 34.17 1.21
N LEU A 334 26.24 32.95 1.36
CA LEU A 334 27.62 32.64 1.75
C LEU A 334 28.42 32.24 0.49
N VAL A 335 29.46 32.99 0.15
CA VAL A 335 30.31 32.69 -1.02
C VAL A 335 31.71 32.33 -0.57
N TYR A 336 32.18 31.14 -0.92
CA TYR A 336 33.50 30.63 -0.52
C TYR A 336 34.22 29.89 -1.66
N PRO A 337 35.56 29.84 -1.68
CA PRO A 337 36.30 29.06 -2.67
C PRO A 337 36.00 27.56 -2.50
N THR A 338 35.75 26.86 -3.61
CA THR A 338 35.41 25.43 -3.55
C THR A 338 36.60 24.61 -3.00
N GLY A 339 36.44 24.06 -1.79
CA GLY A 339 37.42 23.15 -1.17
C GLY A 339 38.05 23.57 0.17
N GLN A 340 37.53 24.58 0.90
CA GLN A 340 38.03 24.95 2.24
C GLN A 340 36.90 25.17 3.29
N PRO A 341 36.33 24.11 3.88
CA PRO A 341 35.21 24.21 4.84
C PRO A 341 35.59 24.24 6.34
N GLU A 342 36.85 23.93 6.69
CA GLU A 342 37.27 23.48 8.04
C GLU A 342 37.41 24.58 9.12
N ALA A 343 36.38 25.42 9.30
CA ALA A 343 36.38 26.55 10.24
C ALA A 343 35.62 26.32 11.57
N TYR A 344 35.06 25.12 11.79
CA TYR A 344 34.21 24.76 12.94
C TYR A 344 34.60 23.40 13.54
N TYR A 345 34.17 23.11 14.78
CA TYR A 345 34.63 21.96 15.58
C TYR A 345 33.52 21.34 16.45
N MET A 346 33.52 20.01 16.62
CA MET A 346 32.64 19.23 17.51
C MET A 346 33.42 18.11 18.25
N PRO A 347 32.91 17.56 19.38
CA PRO A 347 33.58 16.53 20.18
C PRO A 347 33.15 15.08 19.83
N GLU A 348 33.95 14.10 20.25
CA GLU A 348 33.74 12.66 20.04
C GLU A 348 32.96 11.96 21.18
N VAL A 349 32.26 10.87 20.85
CA VAL A 349 31.45 10.03 21.77
C VAL A 349 31.77 8.55 21.55
N THR A 350 31.62 7.70 22.56
CA THR A 350 31.88 6.24 22.48
C THR A 350 30.77 5.44 23.18
N VAL A 351 30.10 4.55 22.45
CA VAL A 351 29.01 3.69 22.92
C VAL A 351 29.54 2.32 23.38
N ASN A 352 28.93 1.73 24.41
CA ASN A 352 29.29 0.43 24.98
C ASN A 352 28.29 -0.67 24.56
N PRO A 353 28.64 -1.97 24.67
CA PRO A 353 27.78 -3.09 24.25
C PRO A 353 26.48 -3.32 25.03
N ASP A 354 26.20 -2.53 26.06
CA ASP A 354 24.97 -2.57 26.88
C ASP A 354 24.03 -1.39 26.60
N GLY A 355 24.29 -0.58 25.56
CA GLY A 355 23.52 0.61 25.22
C GLY A 355 23.82 1.83 26.11
N SER A 356 24.79 1.73 27.03
CA SER A 356 25.35 2.90 27.71
C SER A 356 26.35 3.63 26.81
N TYR A 357 26.59 4.92 27.03
CA TYR A 357 27.67 5.63 26.33
C TYR A 357 28.48 6.54 27.26
N SER A 358 29.65 6.90 26.75
CA SER A 358 30.57 7.81 27.40
C SER A 358 31.17 8.79 26.41
N TYR A 359 31.36 10.04 26.82
CA TYR A 359 32.10 11.02 26.06
C TYR A 359 33.20 11.64 26.93
N VAL A 360 34.18 12.27 26.27
CA VAL A 360 35.20 13.07 26.96
C VAL A 360 34.76 14.52 26.92
N ASP A 361 34.56 15.12 28.08
CA ASP A 361 34.13 16.52 28.16
C ASP A 361 35.25 17.50 27.74
N SER A 362 34.91 18.79 27.61
CA SER A 362 35.86 19.86 27.23
C SER A 362 36.98 20.11 28.26
N THR A 363 37.01 19.38 29.38
CA THR A 363 38.08 19.39 30.38
C THR A 363 38.92 18.10 30.39
N GLY A 364 38.59 17.12 29.53
CA GLY A 364 39.29 15.84 29.42
C GLY A 364 38.76 14.74 30.35
N ASN A 365 37.61 14.95 31.02
CA ASN A 365 37.03 13.93 31.88
C ASN A 365 36.07 13.02 31.10
N ARG A 366 36.22 11.69 31.26
CA ARG A 366 35.27 10.72 30.71
C ARG A 366 34.02 10.67 31.60
N VAL A 367 32.88 11.02 31.03
CA VAL A 367 31.57 10.95 31.69
C VAL A 367 30.86 9.70 31.20
N GLU A 368 30.45 8.81 32.12
CA GLU A 368 29.60 7.66 31.82
C GLU A 368 28.14 8.00 32.16
N ARG A 369 27.22 7.70 31.25
CA ARG A 369 25.78 7.60 31.52
C ARG A 369 25.34 6.15 31.35
N GLY A 370 24.27 5.74 32.05
CA GLY A 370 23.70 4.40 31.90
C GLY A 370 23.05 4.18 30.54
N VAL A 371 22.43 3.00 30.37
CA VAL A 371 21.67 2.62 29.15
C VAL A 371 20.78 3.77 28.70
N ASP A 372 20.95 4.23 27.46
CA ASP A 372 20.26 5.41 26.97
C ASP A 372 18.84 5.04 26.50
N PHE A 373 17.86 5.36 27.34
CA PHE A 373 16.43 5.31 26.99
C PHE A 373 16.00 6.62 26.32
N SER A 374 16.84 7.15 25.43
CA SER A 374 16.49 8.27 24.55
C SER A 374 15.47 7.79 23.51
N PRO A 375 14.51 8.65 23.09
CA PRO A 375 13.56 8.31 22.02
C PRO A 375 14.25 7.73 20.79
N GLU A 376 15.38 8.32 20.36
CA GLU A 376 16.10 7.91 19.16
C GLU A 376 16.60 6.44 19.24
N VAL A 377 17.10 5.99 20.39
CA VAL A 377 17.52 4.58 20.60
C VAL A 377 16.31 3.64 20.75
N LEU A 378 15.20 4.18 21.25
CA LEU A 378 13.91 3.50 21.42
C LEU A 378 13.03 3.49 20.17
N GLU A 379 13.43 4.18 19.12
CA GLU A 379 12.93 4.05 17.74
C GLU A 379 13.76 2.97 17.02
N GLN A 380 15.10 3.08 17.02
CA GLN A 380 16.01 2.24 16.23
C GLN A 380 16.03 0.72 16.54
N THR A 381 15.62 0.27 17.73
CA THR A 381 15.60 -1.17 18.06
C THR A 381 14.43 -1.87 17.32
N PRO A 382 14.54 -3.07 16.72
CA PRO A 382 13.38 -3.74 16.12
C PRO A 382 12.24 -4.00 17.12
N ILE A 383 10.97 -3.93 16.68
CA ILE A 383 9.83 -4.51 17.41
C ILE A 383 9.88 -6.03 17.26
N ASP A 384 9.41 -6.79 18.27
CA ASP A 384 9.36 -8.25 18.21
C ASP A 384 8.58 -8.70 16.94
N PRO A 385 9.19 -9.49 16.04
CA PRO A 385 8.54 -9.95 14.82
C PRO A 385 7.20 -10.67 15.03
N ALA A 386 6.98 -11.30 16.19
CA ALA A 386 5.70 -11.92 16.52
C ALA A 386 4.60 -10.87 16.79
N LEU A 387 4.94 -9.74 17.45
CA LEU A 387 4.01 -8.62 17.63
C LEU A 387 3.68 -7.96 16.29
N THR A 388 4.68 -7.82 15.41
CA THR A 388 4.51 -7.27 14.06
C THR A 388 3.66 -8.18 13.16
N SER A 389 3.85 -9.51 13.21
CA SER A 389 3.00 -10.47 12.48
C SER A 389 1.54 -10.38 12.95
N VAL A 390 1.34 -10.41 14.28
CA VAL A 390 0.01 -10.28 14.90
C VAL A 390 -0.68 -8.96 14.53
N ALA A 391 0.08 -7.86 14.43
CA ALA A 391 -0.44 -6.57 13.98
C ALA A 391 -0.88 -6.63 12.50
N ALA A 392 0.00 -7.09 11.61
CA ALA A 392 -0.25 -7.19 10.17
C ALA A 392 -1.42 -8.15 9.83
N GLU A 393 -1.49 -9.31 10.48
CA GLU A 393 -2.61 -10.27 10.36
C GLU A 393 -3.96 -9.63 10.71
N ASN A 394 -3.96 -8.74 11.72
CA ASN A 394 -5.15 -8.02 12.16
C ASN A 394 -5.40 -6.69 11.41
N GLY A 395 -4.52 -6.28 10.49
CA GLY A 395 -4.64 -5.04 9.72
C GLY A 395 -4.41 -3.78 10.55
N VAL A 396 -3.63 -3.88 11.62
CA VAL A 396 -3.36 -2.79 12.56
C VAL A 396 -1.87 -2.45 12.60
N ASN A 397 -1.55 -1.23 12.98
CA ASN A 397 -0.20 -0.78 13.24
C ASN A 397 0.21 -1.15 14.68
N VAL A 398 1.51 -1.37 14.90
CA VAL A 398 2.10 -1.49 16.24
C VAL A 398 3.33 -0.60 16.33
N SER A 399 3.34 0.29 17.32
CA SER A 399 4.51 1.07 17.73
C SER A 399 4.85 0.77 19.20
N ARG A 400 5.84 1.45 19.78
CA ARG A 400 6.16 1.32 21.20
C ARG A 400 6.63 2.64 21.82
N SER A 401 6.54 2.72 23.14
CA SER A 401 7.22 3.71 23.97
C SER A 401 7.98 3.00 25.11
N VAL A 402 8.61 3.78 25.99
CA VAL A 402 9.07 3.28 27.30
C VAL A 402 8.39 4.04 28.44
N GLU A 403 7.72 3.31 29.31
CA GLU A 403 7.09 3.82 30.53
C GLU A 403 7.64 3.06 31.75
N ASP A 404 7.97 3.77 32.83
CA ASP A 404 8.59 3.21 34.05
C ASP A 404 9.78 2.25 33.79
N GLY A 405 10.55 2.49 32.72
CA GLY A 405 11.71 1.67 32.33
C GLY A 405 11.37 0.33 31.70
N LYS A 406 10.17 0.19 31.11
CA LYS A 406 9.72 -0.99 30.35
C LYS A 406 9.22 -0.57 28.97
N PHE A 407 9.40 -1.44 27.98
CA PHE A 407 8.70 -1.29 26.70
C PHE A 407 7.19 -1.41 26.90
N VAL A 408 6.46 -0.53 26.22
CA VAL A 408 5.01 -0.45 26.21
C VAL A 408 4.59 -0.39 24.75
N TYR A 409 3.77 -1.34 24.30
CA TYR A 409 3.39 -1.46 22.89
C TYR A 409 2.05 -0.78 22.62
N HIS A 410 1.95 -0.02 21.54
CA HIS A 410 0.76 0.74 21.19
C HIS A 410 0.18 0.20 19.89
N TYR A 411 -1.02 -0.38 19.98
CA TYR A 411 -1.75 -0.86 18.81
C TYR A 411 -2.69 0.23 18.31
N SER A 412 -2.58 0.61 17.05
CA SER A 412 -3.40 1.66 16.43
C SER A 412 -3.89 1.22 15.05
N VAL A 413 -4.86 1.95 14.51
CA VAL A 413 -5.35 1.79 13.14
C VAL A 413 -5.39 3.16 12.48
N GLU A 414 -4.89 3.26 11.25
CA GLU A 414 -4.92 4.49 10.46
C GLU A 414 -6.05 4.38 9.43
N VAL A 415 -6.99 5.32 9.45
CA VAL A 415 -8.11 5.39 8.49
C VAL A 415 -8.54 6.83 8.27
N ASN A 416 -8.75 7.23 7.02
CA ASN A 416 -9.08 8.60 6.61
C ASN A 416 -8.04 9.63 7.14
N GLY A 417 -6.76 9.24 7.21
CA GLY A 417 -5.68 10.04 7.81
C GLY A 417 -5.75 10.19 9.35
N GLU A 418 -6.69 9.54 10.03
CA GLU A 418 -6.80 9.55 11.49
C GLU A 418 -6.16 8.28 12.09
N THR A 419 -5.17 8.47 12.98
CA THR A 419 -4.59 7.37 13.78
C THR A 419 -5.42 7.14 15.05
N ILE A 420 -6.25 6.11 15.04
CA ILE A 420 -7.09 5.70 16.16
C ILE A 420 -6.29 4.73 17.06
N GLN A 421 -5.97 5.14 18.28
CA GLN A 421 -5.36 4.25 19.28
C GLN A 421 -6.37 3.20 19.77
N LEU A 422 -6.03 1.91 19.62
CA LEU A 422 -6.92 0.80 19.96
C LEU A 422 -6.75 0.38 21.42
N PHE A 423 -5.53 -0.02 21.78
CA PHE A 423 -5.15 -0.39 23.16
C PHE A 423 -3.63 -0.34 23.33
N THR A 424 -3.19 -0.48 24.58
CA THR A 424 -1.79 -0.64 24.94
C THR A 424 -1.54 -2.11 25.28
N GLY A 425 -0.67 -2.74 24.49
CA GLY A 425 -0.35 -4.17 24.54
C GLY A 425 0.59 -4.56 25.69
N SER A 426 0.60 -5.86 25.97
CA SER A 426 1.42 -6.49 27.00
C SER A 426 2.83 -6.84 26.53
N GLY A 427 3.04 -6.95 25.21
CA GLY A 427 4.27 -7.51 24.63
C GLY A 427 4.29 -9.04 24.57
N ASP A 428 3.22 -9.72 25.00
CA ASP A 428 2.97 -11.13 24.69
C ASP A 428 2.08 -11.19 23.44
N ALA A 429 2.67 -11.57 22.30
CA ALA A 429 1.96 -11.67 21.02
C ALA A 429 0.75 -12.62 21.07
N THR A 430 0.72 -13.61 21.97
CA THR A 430 -0.44 -14.50 22.14
C THR A 430 -1.59 -13.77 22.84
N ALA A 431 -1.28 -13.00 23.89
CA ALA A 431 -2.26 -12.22 24.63
C ALA A 431 -2.79 -11.04 23.81
N ASP A 432 -1.90 -10.33 23.13
CA ASP A 432 -2.23 -9.16 22.33
C ASP A 432 -3.01 -9.56 21.05
N SER A 433 -2.70 -10.71 20.43
CA SER A 433 -3.50 -11.31 19.35
C SER A 433 -4.91 -11.70 19.82
N ALA A 434 -5.02 -12.36 20.98
CA ALA A 434 -6.33 -12.70 21.56
C ALA A 434 -7.16 -11.43 21.85
N LYS A 435 -6.52 -10.31 22.22
CA LYS A 435 -7.20 -9.03 22.43
C LYS A 435 -7.66 -8.37 21.11
N LEU A 436 -6.84 -8.43 20.06
CA LEU A 436 -7.23 -7.95 18.73
C LEU A 436 -8.46 -8.71 18.17
N LEU A 437 -8.51 -10.02 18.36
CA LEU A 437 -9.69 -10.83 18.00
C LEU A 437 -10.94 -10.47 18.81
N GLU A 438 -10.79 -10.24 20.12
CA GLU A 438 -11.90 -9.76 20.98
C GLU A 438 -12.44 -8.40 20.49
N MET A 439 -11.56 -7.48 20.10
CA MET A 439 -11.93 -6.16 19.59
C MET A 439 -12.54 -6.21 18.18
N ARG A 440 -12.06 -7.11 17.31
CA ARG A 440 -12.65 -7.40 15.99
C ARG A 440 -14.10 -7.83 16.13
N ASP A 441 -14.37 -8.80 17.00
CA ASP A 441 -15.71 -9.36 17.17
C ASP A 441 -16.68 -8.32 17.78
N GLN A 442 -16.19 -7.49 18.73
CA GLN A 442 -16.94 -6.36 19.27
C GLN A 442 -17.25 -5.27 18.22
N LYS A 443 -16.26 -4.89 17.40
CA LYS A 443 -16.44 -3.89 16.33
C LYS A 443 -17.38 -4.41 15.23
N LEU A 444 -17.36 -5.71 14.93
CA LEU A 444 -18.29 -6.34 13.99
C LEU A 444 -19.74 -6.27 14.50
N GLU A 445 -19.99 -6.66 15.76
CA GLU A 445 -21.33 -6.50 16.38
C GLU A 445 -21.78 -5.03 16.46
N GLU A 446 -20.87 -4.10 16.71
CA GLU A 446 -21.14 -2.66 16.73
C GLU A 446 -21.57 -2.14 15.35
N VAL A 447 -20.82 -2.44 14.30
CA VAL A 447 -21.07 -1.94 12.93
C VAL A 447 -22.36 -2.53 12.35
N GLU A 448 -22.60 -3.85 12.47
CA GLU A 448 -23.86 -4.46 12.02
C GLU A 448 -25.08 -3.80 12.68
N LYS A 449 -25.00 -3.54 13.99
CA LYS A 449 -26.07 -2.97 14.80
C LYS A 449 -26.28 -1.46 14.59
N GLN A 450 -25.20 -0.69 14.44
CA GLN A 450 -25.25 0.77 14.30
C GLN A 450 -25.71 1.19 12.91
N TYR A 451 -25.19 0.55 11.87
CA TYR A 451 -25.46 0.91 10.47
C TYR A 451 -26.51 0.00 9.81
N ASN A 452 -27.03 -1.01 10.52
CA ASN A 452 -28.03 -1.96 10.01
C ASN A 452 -27.53 -2.64 8.71
N VAL A 453 -26.31 -3.16 8.78
CA VAL A 453 -25.66 -3.98 7.74
C VAL A 453 -25.51 -5.43 8.23
N LYS A 454 -25.20 -6.37 7.33
CA LYS A 454 -24.81 -7.74 7.68
C LYS A 454 -23.42 -8.04 7.13
N ILE A 455 -22.52 -8.58 7.93
CA ILE A 455 -21.14 -8.88 7.56
C ILE A 455 -20.92 -10.39 7.48
N GLY A 456 -20.32 -10.83 6.38
CA GLY A 456 -19.98 -12.23 6.10
C GLY A 456 -18.92 -12.77 7.05
N ARG A 457 -19.02 -14.05 7.40
CA ARG A 457 -18.20 -14.71 8.43
C ARG A 457 -17.53 -15.98 7.92
N ASP A 458 -16.48 -16.41 8.63
CA ASP A 458 -15.74 -17.65 8.31
C ASP A 458 -16.68 -18.87 8.21
N GLY A 459 -16.62 -19.57 7.08
CA GLY A 459 -17.43 -20.77 6.82
C GLY A 459 -18.79 -20.50 6.15
N GLU A 460 -19.16 -19.23 5.95
CA GLU A 460 -20.22 -18.84 5.02
C GLU A 460 -19.73 -18.86 3.56
N MET A 461 -20.64 -18.71 2.60
CA MET A 461 -20.36 -18.76 1.15
C MET A 461 -21.14 -17.64 0.44
N THR A 462 -20.54 -17.00 -0.56
CA THR A 462 -21.23 -16.05 -1.47
C THR A 462 -21.08 -16.45 -2.93
N ASP A 463 -21.90 -15.87 -3.83
CA ASP A 463 -21.86 -16.16 -5.26
C ASP A 463 -21.13 -15.08 -6.07
N VAL A 464 -19.86 -15.32 -6.42
CA VAL A 464 -19.05 -14.42 -7.26
C VAL A 464 -19.18 -14.86 -8.72
N ASP A 465 -19.91 -14.10 -9.53
CA ASP A 465 -20.15 -14.37 -10.97
C ASP A 465 -20.56 -15.84 -11.27
N GLY A 466 -21.44 -16.44 -10.45
CA GLY A 466 -21.85 -17.84 -10.59
C GLY A 466 -20.84 -18.86 -10.03
N GLU A 467 -19.99 -18.45 -9.10
CA GLU A 467 -19.13 -19.32 -8.30
C GLU A 467 -19.40 -19.17 -6.81
N GLN A 468 -19.62 -20.29 -6.13
CA GLN A 468 -19.68 -20.33 -4.67
C GLN A 468 -18.27 -20.20 -4.08
N VAL A 469 -17.96 -19.03 -3.53
CA VAL A 469 -16.68 -18.66 -2.93
C VAL A 469 -16.85 -18.59 -1.40
N PRO A 470 -15.96 -19.22 -0.60
CA PRO A 470 -16.02 -19.12 0.85
C PRO A 470 -15.72 -17.70 1.34
N LEU A 471 -16.42 -17.28 2.37
CA LEU A 471 -16.17 -16.01 3.06
C LEU A 471 -15.11 -16.18 4.15
N LYS A 472 -14.41 -15.08 4.44
CA LYS A 472 -13.60 -14.89 5.65
C LYS A 472 -14.25 -13.82 6.51
N THR A 473 -14.05 -13.88 7.82
CA THR A 473 -14.34 -12.72 8.68
C THR A 473 -13.31 -11.62 8.38
N PRO A 474 -13.71 -10.35 8.12
CA PRO A 474 -12.75 -9.24 7.99
C PRO A 474 -11.92 -9.06 9.27
N ASN A 475 -10.65 -8.67 9.12
CA ASN A 475 -9.81 -8.38 10.28
C ASN A 475 -10.12 -6.99 10.89
N LEU A 476 -9.47 -6.63 12.00
CA LEU A 476 -9.80 -5.41 12.74
C LEU A 476 -9.58 -4.13 11.89
N GLY A 477 -8.48 -4.04 11.15
CA GLY A 477 -8.23 -2.94 10.22
C GLY A 477 -9.28 -2.84 9.12
N GLN A 478 -9.63 -3.98 8.51
CA GLN A 478 -10.68 -4.05 7.50
C GLN A 478 -12.04 -3.60 8.08
N MET A 479 -12.34 -3.92 9.34
CA MET A 479 -13.55 -3.47 10.04
C MET A 479 -13.62 -1.94 10.25
N TYR A 480 -12.50 -1.27 10.56
CA TYR A 480 -12.45 0.19 10.64
C TYR A 480 -12.64 0.87 9.26
N GLY A 481 -12.05 0.30 8.20
CA GLY A 481 -12.30 0.75 6.83
C GLY A 481 -13.77 0.64 6.42
N VAL A 482 -14.43 -0.47 6.78
CA VAL A 482 -15.89 -0.65 6.60
C VAL A 482 -16.67 0.38 7.41
N GLU A 483 -16.37 0.57 8.71
CA GLU A 483 -17.06 1.54 9.57
C GLU A 483 -17.03 2.96 8.99
N SER A 484 -15.83 3.44 8.67
CA SER A 484 -15.62 4.77 8.08
C SER A 484 -16.47 4.97 6.82
N SER A 485 -16.56 3.92 5.99
CA SER A 485 -17.32 3.90 4.75
C SER A 485 -18.83 3.94 4.95
N VAL A 486 -19.37 3.10 5.84
CA VAL A 486 -20.82 3.05 6.12
C VAL A 486 -21.30 4.31 6.86
N GLN A 487 -20.42 4.97 7.61
CA GLN A 487 -20.66 6.26 8.23
C GLN A 487 -20.77 7.38 7.18
N ARG A 488 -19.82 7.46 6.25
CA ARG A 488 -19.80 8.46 5.17
C ARG A 488 -20.91 8.19 4.14
N SER A 489 -21.12 6.94 3.77
CA SER A 489 -22.13 6.50 2.79
C SER A 489 -23.40 5.96 3.43
N ALA A 490 -23.83 6.53 4.57
CA ALA A 490 -25.00 6.08 5.33
C ALA A 490 -26.36 5.99 4.58
N PRO A 491 -26.62 6.72 3.47
CA PRO A 491 -27.78 6.46 2.63
C PRO A 491 -27.73 5.08 1.96
N ASP A 492 -26.52 4.62 1.63
CA ASP A 492 -26.25 3.48 0.76
C ASP A 492 -26.10 2.14 1.47
N VAL A 493 -26.18 2.12 2.80
CA VAL A 493 -26.22 0.88 3.59
C VAL A 493 -27.57 0.16 3.50
N VAL A 494 -28.56 0.78 2.84
CA VAL A 494 -29.93 0.26 2.67
C VAL A 494 -30.18 -0.10 1.21
N ARG A 495 -30.64 -1.33 0.98
CA ARG A 495 -31.03 -1.86 -0.34
C ARG A 495 -32.34 -1.24 -0.84
N ALA A 496 -32.59 -1.34 -2.14
CA ALA A 496 -33.86 -0.92 -2.74
C ALA A 496 -35.10 -1.64 -2.16
N ASP A 497 -34.95 -2.83 -1.56
CA ASP A 497 -36.01 -3.57 -0.85
C ASP A 497 -36.08 -3.28 0.66
N GLY A 498 -35.38 -2.23 1.15
CA GLY A 498 -35.41 -1.78 2.54
C GLY A 498 -34.65 -2.65 3.54
N LYS A 499 -33.84 -3.61 3.05
CA LYS A 499 -33.03 -4.51 3.87
C LYS A 499 -31.60 -3.98 4.08
N PRO A 500 -30.90 -4.49 5.12
CA PRO A 500 -29.44 -4.38 5.24
C PRO A 500 -28.71 -4.78 3.96
N VAL A 501 -27.74 -3.97 3.52
CA VAL A 501 -26.70 -4.44 2.59
C VAL A 501 -25.88 -5.55 3.26
N GLU A 502 -25.58 -6.60 2.50
CA GLU A 502 -24.69 -7.68 2.92
C GLU A 502 -23.24 -7.36 2.49
N ILE A 503 -22.25 -7.65 3.33
CA ILE A 503 -20.86 -7.23 3.21
C ILE A 503 -19.97 -8.48 3.23
N ASP A 504 -19.50 -8.90 2.06
CA ASP A 504 -18.89 -10.21 1.86
C ASP A 504 -17.38 -10.09 1.58
N PHE A 505 -16.52 -10.39 2.57
CA PHE A 505 -15.08 -10.54 2.33
C PHE A 505 -14.78 -11.98 1.90
N THR A 506 -14.26 -12.19 0.69
CA THR A 506 -13.96 -13.56 0.23
C THR A 506 -12.63 -14.06 0.79
N ALA A 507 -12.57 -15.34 1.14
CA ALA A 507 -11.36 -16.01 1.63
C ALA A 507 -10.38 -16.36 0.49
N ARG A 508 -10.84 -16.27 -0.77
CA ARG A 508 -10.04 -16.42 -2.00
C ARG A 508 -10.72 -15.66 -3.14
N GLN A 509 -9.96 -15.35 -4.18
CA GLN A 509 -10.51 -14.83 -5.43
C GLN A 509 -11.51 -15.83 -6.08
N GLY A 510 -12.58 -15.30 -6.69
CA GLY A 510 -13.43 -16.03 -7.63
C GLY A 510 -12.86 -16.07 -9.06
N LYS A 511 -13.63 -16.64 -10.00
CA LYS A 511 -13.32 -16.71 -11.45
C LYS A 511 -12.96 -15.39 -12.13
N ASN A 512 -13.29 -14.24 -11.55
CA ASN A 512 -13.08 -12.92 -12.15
C ASN A 512 -12.01 -12.17 -11.34
N PRO A 513 -10.71 -12.35 -11.64
CA PRO A 513 -9.64 -12.11 -10.67
C PRO A 513 -9.29 -10.63 -10.42
N ASN A 514 -10.05 -9.71 -11.01
CA ASN A 514 -9.63 -8.32 -11.21
C ASN A 514 -10.49 -7.27 -10.51
N LYS A 515 -11.65 -7.67 -9.97
CA LYS A 515 -12.69 -6.75 -9.52
C LYS A 515 -12.28 -5.90 -8.32
N GLY A 516 -11.59 -6.49 -7.34
CA GLY A 516 -11.23 -5.82 -6.07
C GLY A 516 -12.44 -5.69 -5.15
N GLY A 517 -13.51 -5.05 -5.62
CA GLY A 517 -14.86 -5.17 -5.09
C GLY A 517 -15.91 -5.33 -6.20
N PHE A 518 -17.16 -5.64 -5.82
CA PHE A 518 -18.33 -5.34 -6.67
C PHE A 518 -19.63 -5.26 -5.85
N ALA A 519 -20.52 -4.35 -6.25
CA ALA A 519 -21.91 -4.28 -5.81
C ALA A 519 -22.88 -4.88 -6.84
N ASP A 520 -23.94 -5.54 -6.36
CA ASP A 520 -25.09 -5.96 -7.19
C ASP A 520 -26.42 -5.32 -6.76
N GLY A 521 -26.36 -4.26 -5.93
CA GLY A 521 -27.51 -3.60 -5.33
C GLY A 521 -28.17 -4.39 -4.19
N SER A 522 -27.66 -5.59 -3.87
CA SER A 522 -28.12 -6.43 -2.76
C SER A 522 -27.02 -6.67 -1.72
N ARG A 523 -25.76 -6.73 -2.16
CA ARG A 523 -24.54 -6.88 -1.36
C ARG A 523 -23.38 -6.10 -1.98
N VAL A 524 -22.32 -5.93 -1.20
CA VAL A 524 -20.98 -5.53 -1.64
C VAL A 524 -20.02 -6.66 -1.31
N VAL A 525 -19.29 -7.15 -2.31
CA VAL A 525 -18.24 -8.17 -2.15
C VAL A 525 -16.88 -7.50 -2.25
N ILE A 526 -15.92 -7.90 -1.40
CA ILE A 526 -14.51 -7.48 -1.43
C ILE A 526 -13.63 -8.72 -1.60
N GLU A 527 -12.72 -8.71 -2.57
CA GLU A 527 -11.88 -9.86 -2.93
C GLU A 527 -10.38 -9.65 -2.62
N PRO A 528 -9.66 -10.70 -2.15
CA PRO A 528 -8.35 -10.53 -1.52
C PRO A 528 -7.21 -10.18 -2.48
N ASN A 529 -7.29 -10.51 -3.78
CA ASN A 529 -6.17 -10.24 -4.70
C ASN A 529 -6.13 -8.78 -5.18
N GLY A 530 -7.09 -7.92 -4.80
CA GLY A 530 -7.06 -6.49 -5.13
C GLY A 530 -5.96 -5.68 -4.44
N GLY A 531 -5.10 -6.32 -3.62
CA GLY A 531 -4.12 -5.64 -2.78
C GLY A 531 -4.75 -4.87 -1.59
N ILE A 532 -6.03 -5.13 -1.30
CA ILE A 532 -6.85 -4.41 -0.33
C ILE A 532 -6.58 -4.96 1.09
N SER A 533 -5.49 -4.51 1.69
CA SER A 533 -5.06 -4.91 3.05
C SER A 533 -5.20 -3.81 4.09
N THR A 534 -5.05 -2.53 3.72
CA THR A 534 -5.14 -1.40 4.66
C THR A 534 -6.59 -0.94 4.87
N PRO A 535 -6.90 -0.30 6.03
CA PRO A 535 -8.22 0.27 6.28
C PRO A 535 -8.65 1.28 5.20
N ASP A 536 -7.74 2.08 4.67
CA ASP A 536 -8.04 3.08 3.64
C ASP A 536 -8.29 2.49 2.24
N GLN A 537 -7.60 1.41 1.88
CA GLN A 537 -7.91 0.69 0.65
C GLN A 537 -9.31 0.07 0.75
N VAL A 538 -9.65 -0.54 1.90
CA VAL A 538 -11.00 -1.04 2.16
C VAL A 538 -12.00 0.11 2.11
N MET A 539 -11.68 1.25 2.73
CA MET A 539 -12.56 2.40 2.78
C MET A 539 -12.90 2.90 1.37
N ARG A 540 -11.88 3.21 0.56
CA ARG A 540 -12.09 3.73 -0.80
C ARG A 540 -12.89 2.75 -1.67
N VAL A 541 -12.52 1.47 -1.68
CA VAL A 541 -13.22 0.46 -2.51
C VAL A 541 -14.65 0.26 -2.02
N PHE A 542 -14.86 0.12 -0.71
CA PHE A 542 -16.21 -0.07 -0.18
C PHE A 542 -17.10 1.16 -0.40
N MET A 543 -16.56 2.38 -0.39
CA MET A 543 -17.28 3.61 -0.73
C MET A 543 -17.61 3.73 -2.23
N HIS A 544 -16.75 3.22 -3.12
CA HIS A 544 -17.06 3.09 -4.56
C HIS A 544 -18.24 2.13 -4.77
N GLU A 545 -18.21 0.95 -4.14
CA GLU A 545 -19.29 -0.04 -4.25
C GLU A 545 -20.61 0.42 -3.62
N LEU A 546 -20.56 1.13 -2.48
CA LEU A 546 -21.74 1.77 -1.92
C LEU A 546 -22.29 2.87 -2.84
N ALA A 547 -21.44 3.64 -3.54
CA ALA A 547 -21.90 4.63 -4.51
C ALA A 547 -22.67 3.98 -5.67
N HIS A 548 -22.32 2.77 -6.12
CA HIS A 548 -23.15 2.00 -7.05
C HIS A 548 -24.52 1.63 -6.46
N ASN A 549 -24.62 1.27 -5.18
CA ASN A 549 -25.94 1.08 -4.54
C ASN A 549 -26.76 2.39 -4.48
N GLY A 550 -26.10 3.55 -4.29
CA GLY A 550 -26.74 4.87 -4.40
C GLY A 550 -27.27 5.17 -5.79
N GLN A 551 -26.47 4.87 -6.82
CA GLN A 551 -26.90 4.95 -8.22
C GLN A 551 -28.13 4.07 -8.48
N PHE A 552 -28.09 2.79 -8.09
CA PHE A 552 -29.23 1.87 -8.23
C PHE A 552 -30.47 2.35 -7.46
N ARG A 553 -30.31 2.81 -6.21
CA ARG A 553 -31.43 3.30 -5.39
C ARG A 553 -32.00 4.60 -5.94
N LEU A 554 -31.20 5.52 -6.47
CA LEU A 554 -31.66 6.75 -7.10
C LEU A 554 -32.44 6.47 -8.38
N TYR A 555 -31.85 5.72 -9.32
CA TYR A 555 -32.38 5.55 -10.68
C TYR A 555 -33.54 4.55 -10.73
N GLY A 556 -33.44 3.43 -9.99
CA GLY A 556 -34.37 2.31 -10.11
C GLY A 556 -34.48 1.82 -11.56
N ASP A 557 -35.71 1.65 -12.04
CA ASP A 557 -35.99 1.30 -13.45
C ASP A 557 -35.93 2.52 -14.41
N ASP A 558 -35.75 3.76 -13.91
CA ASP A 558 -35.85 4.98 -14.73
C ASP A 558 -34.54 5.33 -15.46
N LYS A 559 -34.39 4.74 -16.64
CA LYS A 559 -33.29 5.00 -17.58
C LYS A 559 -33.23 6.45 -18.11
N THR A 560 -34.26 7.27 -17.88
CA THR A 560 -34.18 8.70 -18.23
C THR A 560 -33.28 9.47 -17.27
N TYR A 561 -33.27 9.11 -15.98
CA TYR A 561 -32.32 9.66 -15.01
C TYR A 561 -30.90 9.17 -15.29
N GLU A 562 -30.72 7.86 -15.54
CA GLU A 562 -29.42 7.28 -15.95
C GLU A 562 -28.80 8.09 -17.10
N THR A 563 -29.61 8.47 -18.09
CA THR A 563 -29.17 9.23 -19.28
C THR A 563 -28.90 10.71 -18.99
N SER A 564 -29.72 11.37 -18.16
CA SER A 564 -29.51 12.79 -17.82
C SER A 564 -28.35 13.00 -16.85
N TYR A 565 -28.05 12.01 -16.00
CA TYR A 565 -26.86 11.97 -15.17
C TYR A 565 -25.59 11.68 -15.99
N ALA A 566 -25.61 10.67 -16.86
CA ALA A 566 -24.50 10.39 -17.77
C ALA A 566 -24.11 11.60 -18.63
N ALA A 567 -25.09 12.37 -19.12
CA ALA A 567 -24.85 13.62 -19.85
C ALA A 567 -24.13 14.69 -19.00
N GLN A 568 -24.43 14.78 -17.70
CA GLN A 568 -23.74 15.68 -16.76
C GLN A 568 -22.32 15.21 -16.42
N LEU A 569 -22.03 13.92 -16.56
CA LEU A 569 -20.67 13.37 -16.52
C LEU A 569 -19.92 13.44 -17.87
N GLY A 570 -20.51 14.05 -18.91
CA GLY A 570 -19.89 14.15 -20.23
C GLY A 570 -19.99 12.88 -21.08
N TYR A 571 -20.99 12.01 -20.87
CA TYR A 571 -21.23 10.80 -21.68
C TYR A 571 -22.55 10.89 -22.47
N VAL A 572 -22.60 10.22 -23.62
CA VAL A 572 -23.83 10.00 -24.41
C VAL A 572 -24.04 8.52 -24.74
N LYS A 573 -25.30 8.11 -24.95
CA LYS A 573 -25.67 6.71 -25.21
C LYS A 573 -25.82 6.45 -26.70
N ALA A 574 -25.06 5.50 -27.23
CA ALA A 574 -25.11 5.03 -28.61
C ALA A 574 -25.54 3.55 -28.62
N GLY A 575 -26.84 3.31 -28.81
CA GLY A 575 -27.44 1.99 -28.57
C GLY A 575 -27.26 1.57 -27.11
N ASP A 576 -26.67 0.39 -26.89
CA ASP A 576 -26.33 -0.11 -25.55
C ASP A 576 -24.91 0.28 -25.08
N THR A 577 -24.19 1.12 -25.85
CA THR A 577 -22.84 1.60 -25.52
C THR A 577 -22.86 3.03 -24.97
N TRP A 578 -22.00 3.31 -23.99
CA TRP A 578 -21.67 4.68 -23.58
C TRP A 578 -20.45 5.21 -24.35
N LEU A 579 -20.56 6.46 -24.82
CA LEU A 579 -19.47 7.20 -25.45
C LEU A 579 -19.10 8.40 -24.58
N LEU A 580 -17.82 8.57 -24.29
CA LEU A 580 -17.26 9.77 -23.69
C LEU A 580 -17.30 10.90 -24.73
N VAL A 581 -17.85 12.05 -24.35
CA VAL A 581 -17.83 13.30 -25.12
C VAL A 581 -16.58 14.08 -24.71
N THR A 582 -15.96 14.74 -25.69
CA THR A 582 -14.74 15.53 -25.49
C THR A 582 -15.02 17.03 -25.68
N LYS A 583 -14.10 17.88 -25.20
CA LYS A 583 -14.19 19.35 -25.25
C LYS A 583 -14.37 19.93 -26.66
N ASP A 584 -13.98 19.19 -27.70
CA ASP A 584 -14.17 19.58 -29.12
C ASP A 584 -15.32 18.85 -29.83
N GLY A 585 -16.11 18.06 -29.10
CA GLY A 585 -17.29 17.36 -29.62
C GLY A 585 -17.01 16.03 -30.34
N ARG A 586 -15.77 15.51 -30.32
CA ARG A 586 -15.49 14.11 -30.69
C ARG A 586 -16.03 13.14 -29.63
N TYR A 587 -16.33 11.91 -30.08
CA TYR A 587 -16.81 10.81 -29.26
C TYR A 587 -15.78 9.69 -29.17
N PHE A 588 -15.69 9.06 -28.01
CA PHE A 588 -14.81 7.92 -27.77
C PHE A 588 -15.53 6.81 -27.01
N LYS A 589 -15.36 5.57 -27.48
CA LYS A 589 -15.83 4.34 -26.82
C LYS A 589 -14.69 3.75 -25.99
N SER A 590 -14.97 3.44 -24.72
CA SER A 590 -14.07 2.65 -23.87
C SER A 590 -13.78 1.29 -24.51
N ILE A 591 -12.51 0.95 -24.63
CA ILE A 591 -12.05 -0.38 -25.02
C ILE A 591 -11.89 -1.19 -23.74
N PRO A 592 -12.65 -2.29 -23.53
CA PRO A 592 -12.42 -3.16 -22.39
C PRO A 592 -10.98 -3.65 -22.35
N ASN A 593 -10.41 -3.79 -21.16
CA ASN A 593 -9.20 -4.57 -21.00
C ASN A 593 -9.57 -6.07 -21.07
N GLU A 594 -9.09 -6.80 -22.08
CA GLU A 594 -9.36 -8.23 -22.22
C GLU A 594 -8.85 -9.07 -21.02
N GLY A 595 -7.98 -8.48 -20.19
CA GLY A 595 -7.45 -9.08 -18.97
C GLY A 595 -8.13 -8.67 -17.65
N GLY A 596 -8.96 -7.61 -17.57
CA GLY A 596 -9.50 -7.18 -16.27
C GLY A 596 -10.16 -5.80 -16.15
N VAL A 597 -10.10 -5.22 -14.95
CA VAL A 597 -10.66 -3.90 -14.62
C VAL A 597 -9.89 -2.78 -15.32
N GLY A 598 -10.61 -1.71 -15.65
CA GLY A 598 -10.11 -0.57 -16.42
C GLY A 598 -10.29 -0.73 -17.93
N SER A 599 -10.19 0.40 -18.64
CA SER A 599 -10.11 0.44 -20.09
C SER A 599 -8.67 0.26 -20.56
N SER A 600 -8.46 -0.56 -21.60
CA SER A 600 -7.16 -0.68 -22.29
C SER A 600 -6.83 0.54 -23.16
N GLY A 601 -7.82 1.40 -23.38
CA GLY A 601 -7.74 2.68 -24.05
C GLY A 601 -9.13 3.13 -24.49
N TRP A 602 -9.18 4.17 -25.33
CA TRP A 602 -10.40 4.76 -25.85
C TRP A 602 -10.36 4.82 -27.37
N ALA A 603 -11.29 4.11 -28.03
CA ALA A 603 -11.42 4.10 -29.49
C ALA A 603 -12.33 5.24 -29.95
N ARG A 604 -11.85 6.08 -30.87
CA ARG A 604 -12.66 7.16 -31.45
C ARG A 604 -13.83 6.61 -32.27
N THR A 605 -15.00 7.20 -32.10
CA THR A 605 -16.21 6.85 -32.84
C THR A 605 -16.93 8.06 -33.41
N ASP A 606 -17.89 7.82 -34.29
CA ASP A 606 -18.99 8.76 -34.50
C ASP A 606 -19.98 8.71 -33.30
N LYS A 607 -20.99 9.59 -33.35
CA LYS A 607 -22.07 9.67 -32.36
C LYS A 607 -22.97 8.43 -32.28
N ASP A 608 -22.96 7.59 -33.31
CA ASP A 608 -23.79 6.38 -33.43
C ASP A 608 -22.97 5.12 -33.04
N GLY A 609 -21.70 5.28 -32.65
CA GLY A 609 -20.81 4.26 -32.10
C GLY A 609 -19.90 3.57 -33.13
N ASN A 610 -19.87 4.00 -34.39
CA ASN A 610 -19.04 3.40 -35.43
C ASN A 610 -17.57 3.88 -35.33
N PRO A 611 -16.57 3.02 -35.52
CA PRO A 611 -15.15 3.37 -35.36
C PRO A 611 -14.65 4.36 -36.43
N LEU A 612 -13.88 5.38 -36.00
CA LEU A 612 -13.28 6.40 -36.86
C LEU A 612 -11.76 6.44 -36.72
N ASP A 613 -11.06 6.73 -37.83
CA ASP A 613 -9.63 7.04 -37.83
C ASP A 613 -9.31 8.43 -37.23
N ALA A 614 -8.02 8.82 -37.26
CA ALA A 614 -7.54 10.09 -36.73
C ALA A 614 -8.03 11.32 -37.54
N ASP A 615 -8.36 11.14 -38.82
CA ASP A 615 -8.93 12.19 -39.67
C ASP A 615 -10.46 12.30 -39.50
N GLY A 616 -11.10 11.27 -38.93
CA GLY A 616 -12.54 11.18 -38.69
C GLY A 616 -13.33 10.40 -39.75
N ASN A 617 -12.67 9.60 -40.58
CA ASN A 617 -13.35 8.74 -41.55
C ASN A 617 -13.68 7.36 -40.92
N PRO A 618 -14.77 6.69 -41.36
CA PRO A 618 -15.06 5.33 -40.94
C PRO A 618 -13.92 4.35 -41.25
N SER A 619 -13.40 3.68 -40.22
CA SER A 619 -12.21 2.83 -40.32
C SER A 619 -12.34 1.55 -39.49
N ALA A 620 -11.84 0.44 -40.01
CA ALA A 620 -11.69 -0.80 -39.24
C ALA A 620 -10.57 -0.71 -38.19
N ASN A 621 -9.66 0.26 -38.34
CA ASN A 621 -8.61 0.60 -37.39
C ASN A 621 -8.92 1.99 -36.81
N PRO A 622 -9.67 2.11 -35.70
CA PRO A 622 -9.98 3.40 -35.11
C PRO A 622 -8.73 4.08 -34.53
N GLN A 623 -8.78 5.40 -34.35
CA GLN A 623 -7.84 6.09 -33.48
C GLN A 623 -8.04 5.59 -32.04
N ILE A 624 -6.98 5.07 -31.41
CA ILE A 624 -6.95 4.68 -30.00
C ILE A 624 -6.09 5.67 -29.23
N ILE A 625 -6.60 6.17 -28.10
CA ILE A 625 -5.87 7.00 -27.13
C ILE A 625 -5.84 6.31 -25.75
N THR A 626 -4.97 6.75 -24.84
CA THR A 626 -4.89 6.21 -23.47
C THR A 626 -6.00 6.76 -22.55
N ASN A 627 -6.07 6.28 -21.30
CA ASN A 627 -7.02 6.81 -20.32
C ASN A 627 -6.64 8.24 -19.89
N GLU A 628 -5.34 8.54 -19.80
CA GLU A 628 -4.82 9.85 -19.46
C GLU A 628 -5.13 10.85 -20.58
N GLU A 629 -4.84 10.47 -21.84
CA GLU A 629 -5.19 11.26 -23.03
C GLU A 629 -6.70 11.50 -23.14
N ALA A 630 -7.53 10.51 -22.79
CA ALA A 630 -8.99 10.64 -22.80
C ALA A 630 -9.50 11.55 -21.68
N ALA A 631 -8.93 11.48 -20.47
CA ALA A 631 -9.31 12.31 -19.33
C ALA A 631 -8.97 13.80 -19.57
N ASP A 632 -7.81 14.10 -20.15
CA ASP A 632 -7.41 15.47 -20.49
C ASP A 632 -8.37 16.12 -21.51
N ILE A 633 -8.85 15.37 -22.51
CA ILE A 633 -9.76 15.90 -23.55
C ILE A 633 -11.25 15.75 -23.23
N ALA A 634 -11.63 15.00 -22.19
CA ALA A 634 -13.01 14.78 -21.78
C ALA A 634 -13.76 16.09 -21.53
N LEU A 635 -15.05 16.15 -21.91
CA LEU A 635 -15.91 17.32 -21.71
C LEU A 635 -16.05 17.68 -20.22
N VAL A 636 -16.22 16.66 -19.38
CA VAL A 636 -16.07 16.71 -17.93
C VAL A 636 -14.93 15.76 -17.58
N LYS A 637 -13.86 16.26 -16.96
CA LYS A 637 -12.69 15.45 -16.61
C LYS A 637 -13.05 14.51 -15.45
N PRO A 638 -12.72 13.20 -15.53
CA PRO A 638 -13.07 12.22 -14.50
C PRO A 638 -12.27 12.41 -13.20
N ALA A 639 -12.77 11.85 -12.10
CA ALA A 639 -12.15 11.95 -10.78
C ALA A 639 -10.84 11.15 -10.63
N THR A 640 -10.66 10.08 -11.42
CA THR A 640 -9.45 9.24 -11.50
C THR A 640 -9.32 8.63 -12.91
N GLY A 641 -8.28 7.83 -13.13
CA GLY A 641 -8.10 7.05 -14.36
C GLY A 641 -9.10 5.89 -14.58
N TYR A 642 -10.00 5.61 -13.63
CA TYR A 642 -11.00 4.55 -13.74
C TYR A 642 -12.39 5.11 -14.09
N PHE A 643 -12.67 5.27 -15.39
CA PHE A 643 -13.90 5.88 -15.90
C PHE A 643 -14.48 5.22 -17.19
N PRO A 644 -14.43 3.88 -17.37
CA PRO A 644 -14.81 3.25 -18.64
C PRO A 644 -16.30 3.41 -19.02
N ASN A 645 -17.16 3.79 -18.06
CA ASN A 645 -18.58 4.11 -18.27
C ASN A 645 -19.04 5.12 -17.18
N PRO A 646 -20.19 5.81 -17.34
CA PRO A 646 -20.64 6.85 -16.40
C PRO A 646 -21.04 6.33 -14.99
N ALA A 647 -21.30 5.03 -14.81
CA ALA A 647 -21.52 4.46 -13.49
C ALA A 647 -20.20 4.40 -12.70
N GLU A 648 -19.12 3.85 -13.28
CA GLU A 648 -17.80 3.84 -12.62
C GLU A 648 -17.30 5.27 -12.36
N ALA A 649 -17.37 6.13 -13.38
CA ALA A 649 -16.90 7.51 -13.28
C ALA A 649 -17.66 8.30 -12.20
N GLY A 650 -18.97 8.03 -12.07
CA GLY A 650 -19.79 8.55 -11.00
C GLY A 650 -19.50 7.94 -9.63
N ALA A 651 -19.11 6.67 -9.56
CA ALA A 651 -18.81 5.97 -8.31
C ALA A 651 -17.46 6.41 -7.73
N GLU A 652 -16.40 6.46 -8.53
CA GLU A 652 -15.09 6.99 -8.13
C GLU A 652 -15.19 8.45 -7.67
N ALA A 653 -15.97 9.28 -8.39
CA ALA A 653 -16.19 10.67 -8.02
C ALA A 653 -17.05 10.83 -6.75
N THR A 654 -18.02 9.94 -6.52
CA THR A 654 -18.81 9.89 -5.27
C THR A 654 -17.96 9.41 -4.10
N ALA A 655 -17.06 8.44 -4.30
CA ALA A 655 -16.11 7.99 -3.29
C ALA A 655 -15.18 9.14 -2.87
N LYS A 656 -14.57 9.87 -3.82
CA LYS A 656 -13.76 11.07 -3.50
C LYS A 656 -14.55 12.18 -2.82
N PHE A 657 -15.77 12.47 -3.25
CA PHE A 657 -16.62 13.51 -2.63
C PHE A 657 -16.99 13.20 -1.16
N ARG A 658 -16.98 11.92 -0.78
CA ARG A 658 -17.33 11.45 0.56
C ARG A 658 -16.11 11.09 1.43
N GLY A 659 -14.93 10.91 0.85
CA GLY A 659 -13.74 10.28 1.45
C GLY A 659 -12.88 11.15 2.37
N GLY A 660 -13.49 12.08 3.13
CA GLY A 660 -12.75 13.04 3.95
C GLY A 660 -12.57 14.41 3.29
N GLU A 661 -12.04 15.37 4.07
CA GLU A 661 -11.80 16.74 3.63
C GLU A 661 -10.83 16.79 2.43
N GLU A 662 -9.73 16.02 2.50
CA GLU A 662 -8.67 16.00 1.49
C GLU A 662 -9.17 15.55 0.11
N THR A 663 -9.78 14.38 -0.02
CA THR A 663 -10.24 13.88 -1.33
C THR A 663 -11.41 14.69 -1.88
N ARG A 664 -12.20 15.31 -1.00
CA ARG A 664 -13.26 16.25 -1.38
C ARG A 664 -12.68 17.57 -1.88
N ALA A 665 -11.61 18.08 -1.26
CA ALA A 665 -10.89 19.28 -1.69
C ALA A 665 -10.13 19.07 -3.00
N GLU A 666 -9.52 17.91 -3.17
CA GLU A 666 -8.91 17.47 -4.43
C GLU A 666 -9.97 17.47 -5.56
N LEU A 667 -11.11 16.80 -5.36
CA LEU A 667 -12.20 16.77 -6.35
C LEU A 667 -12.71 18.18 -6.71
N LEU A 668 -12.88 19.06 -5.72
CA LEU A 668 -13.31 20.44 -5.91
C LEU A 668 -12.30 21.28 -6.71
N ALA A 669 -11.03 21.24 -6.33
CA ALA A 669 -9.98 22.03 -6.97
C ALA A 669 -9.66 21.52 -8.39
N CYS A 670 -9.74 20.20 -8.60
CA CYS A 670 -9.32 19.57 -9.84
C CYS A 670 -10.44 19.45 -10.88
N ASN A 671 -11.68 19.20 -10.45
CA ASN A 671 -12.83 18.99 -11.33
C ASN A 671 -14.10 19.68 -10.78
N PRO A 672 -14.14 21.03 -10.67
CA PRO A 672 -15.25 21.75 -10.02
C PRO A 672 -16.63 21.49 -10.64
N ASP A 673 -16.72 21.29 -11.96
CA ASP A 673 -17.99 20.89 -12.61
C ASP A 673 -18.45 19.49 -12.19
N LEU A 674 -17.52 18.53 -12.08
CA LEU A 674 -17.81 17.17 -11.61
C LEU A 674 -18.22 17.18 -10.13
N TYR A 675 -17.48 17.92 -9.30
CA TYR A 675 -17.81 18.16 -7.89
C TYR A 675 -19.25 18.66 -7.73
N GLU A 676 -19.65 19.67 -8.51
CA GLU A 676 -21.01 20.22 -8.50
C GLU A 676 -22.07 19.25 -9.03
N VAL A 677 -21.72 18.28 -9.89
CA VAL A 677 -22.63 17.20 -10.32
C VAL A 677 -22.80 16.16 -9.21
N ILE A 678 -21.71 15.70 -8.59
CA ILE A 678 -21.74 14.70 -7.51
C ILE A 678 -22.42 15.25 -6.24
N LYS A 679 -22.13 16.49 -5.85
CA LYS A 679 -22.80 17.18 -4.75
C LYS A 679 -24.31 17.23 -4.91
N LYS A 680 -24.82 17.40 -6.14
CA LYS A 680 -26.26 17.35 -6.44
C LYS A 680 -26.82 15.93 -6.37
N LEU A 681 -26.11 14.94 -6.91
CA LEU A 681 -26.49 13.53 -6.82
C LEU A 681 -26.59 13.06 -5.37
N ASP A 682 -25.56 13.32 -4.58
CA ASP A 682 -25.46 12.93 -3.18
C ASP A 682 -26.50 13.64 -2.31
N GLN A 683 -26.75 14.93 -2.53
CA GLN A 683 -27.80 15.64 -1.81
C GLN A 683 -29.22 15.15 -2.18
N LEU A 684 -29.47 14.76 -3.44
CA LEU A 684 -30.73 14.10 -3.84
C LEU A 684 -30.92 12.77 -3.11
N ASP A 685 -29.82 12.06 -2.84
CA ASP A 685 -29.82 10.76 -2.17
C ASP A 685 -30.00 10.86 -0.65
N ILE A 686 -29.29 11.78 0.00
CA ILE A 686 -29.55 12.21 1.38
C ILE A 686 -31.02 12.64 1.54
N ASN A 687 -31.56 13.41 0.59
CA ASN A 687 -32.97 13.80 0.58
C ASN A 687 -33.92 12.60 0.37
N LYS A 688 -33.53 11.58 -0.39
CA LYS A 688 -34.32 10.35 -0.60
C LYS A 688 -34.40 9.50 0.66
N THR A 689 -33.31 9.40 1.42
CA THR A 689 -33.23 8.58 2.64
C THR A 689 -33.82 9.27 3.87
N TYR A 690 -33.52 10.55 4.11
CA TYR A 690 -33.95 11.26 5.32
C TYR A 690 -35.16 12.20 5.12
N GLY A 691 -35.49 12.52 3.87
CA GLY A 691 -36.59 13.41 3.48
C GLY A 691 -36.34 14.89 3.76
N LEU A 692 -37.17 15.74 3.16
CA LEU A 692 -37.19 17.19 3.41
C LEU A 692 -37.91 17.55 4.72
N ASP A 693 -37.70 18.76 5.23
CA ASP A 693 -38.38 19.32 6.40
C ASP A 693 -39.77 19.92 6.06
N GLU A 694 -40.43 20.54 7.05
CA GLU A 694 -41.76 21.18 6.86
C GLU A 694 -41.72 22.41 5.91
N SER A 695 -40.54 22.95 5.61
CA SER A 695 -40.32 24.07 4.68
C SER A 695 -39.85 23.63 3.29
N GLY A 696 -39.66 22.32 3.08
CA GLY A 696 -39.13 21.75 1.84
C GLY A 696 -37.62 21.83 1.69
N GLN A 697 -36.87 22.13 2.75
CA GLN A 697 -35.40 22.11 2.76
C GLN A 697 -34.87 20.71 3.11
N PRO A 698 -33.63 20.37 2.70
CA PRO A 698 -32.95 19.18 3.21
C PRO A 698 -32.91 19.16 4.74
N LYS A 699 -33.15 18.00 5.39
CA LYS A 699 -32.91 17.85 6.83
C LYS A 699 -31.43 17.69 7.17
N PHE A 700 -30.64 17.19 6.22
CA PHE A 700 -29.22 16.86 6.37
C PHE A 700 -28.44 17.28 5.12
N ILE A 701 -27.16 17.55 5.31
CA ILE A 701 -26.18 17.95 4.29
C ILE A 701 -24.85 17.22 4.57
N ARG A 702 -23.87 17.30 3.66
CA ARG A 702 -22.54 16.71 3.85
C ARG A 702 -21.51 17.77 4.25
N ASN A 703 -20.88 17.61 5.41
CA ASN A 703 -19.83 18.50 5.93
C ASN A 703 -18.47 18.25 5.27
N ALA A 704 -17.45 19.07 5.57
CA ALA A 704 -16.12 19.01 4.94
C ALA A 704 -15.52 17.59 4.99
N ASP A 705 -15.57 16.93 6.15
CA ASP A 705 -15.06 15.56 6.41
C ASP A 705 -15.78 14.44 5.63
N GLY A 706 -16.77 14.79 4.81
CA GLY A 706 -17.61 13.82 4.12
C GLY A 706 -18.66 13.17 5.02
N LEU A 707 -18.90 13.66 6.24
CA LEU A 707 -19.94 13.15 7.14
C LEU A 707 -21.30 13.82 6.88
N ILE A 708 -22.38 13.10 7.21
CA ILE A 708 -23.75 13.61 7.05
C ILE A 708 -24.18 14.27 8.37
N VAL A 709 -24.42 15.58 8.31
CA VAL A 709 -24.75 16.44 9.46
C VAL A 709 -26.12 17.10 9.28
N PRO A 710 -26.81 17.51 10.36
CA PRO A 710 -28.07 18.25 10.25
C PRO A 710 -27.89 19.54 9.43
N ASN A 711 -28.90 19.91 8.65
CA ASN A 711 -28.89 21.13 7.85
C ASN A 711 -29.17 22.36 8.74
N THR A 712 -28.10 22.93 9.34
CA THR A 712 -28.18 24.15 10.15
C THR A 712 -27.38 25.29 9.51
N PRO A 713 -27.66 26.56 9.85
CA PRO A 713 -26.89 27.71 9.34
C PRO A 713 -25.38 27.62 9.63
N GLU A 714 -25.00 26.99 10.74
CA GLU A 714 -23.61 26.76 11.14
C GLU A 714 -22.93 25.77 10.19
N ASN A 715 -23.53 24.60 9.99
CA ASN A 715 -22.99 23.55 9.11
C ASN A 715 -22.98 23.99 7.63
N LEU A 716 -23.97 24.79 7.20
CA LEU A 716 -23.95 25.44 5.88
C LEU A 716 -22.80 26.45 5.73
N ALA A 717 -22.48 27.20 6.79
CA ALA A 717 -21.36 28.15 6.77
C ALA A 717 -20.00 27.44 6.77
N GLU A 718 -19.87 26.31 7.47
CA GLU A 718 -18.70 25.43 7.43
C GLU A 718 -18.46 24.89 6.01
N VAL A 719 -19.49 24.30 5.38
CA VAL A 719 -19.40 23.81 3.99
C VAL A 719 -19.09 24.93 3.01
N GLN A 720 -19.70 26.11 3.14
CA GLN A 720 -19.38 27.25 2.27
C GLN A 720 -17.95 27.75 2.49
N GLN A 721 -17.44 27.75 3.73
CA GLN A 721 -16.05 28.13 4.01
C GLN A 721 -15.05 27.15 3.39
N PHE A 722 -15.33 25.84 3.48
CA PHE A 722 -14.55 24.80 2.82
C PHE A 722 -14.57 24.97 1.29
N GLU A 723 -15.74 25.23 0.70
CA GLU A 723 -15.86 25.41 -0.76
C GLU A 723 -15.20 26.71 -1.25
N ASP A 724 -15.35 27.82 -0.51
CA ASP A 724 -14.65 29.09 -0.77
C ASP A 724 -13.13 28.90 -0.68
N ALA A 725 -12.63 28.10 0.28
CA ALA A 725 -11.20 27.82 0.45
C ALA A 725 -10.64 26.92 -0.65
N GLY A 726 -11.34 25.83 -1.00
CA GLY A 726 -10.93 24.93 -2.08
C GLY A 726 -10.89 25.60 -3.46
N LEU A 727 -11.78 26.57 -3.71
CA LEU A 727 -11.76 27.42 -4.91
C LEU A 727 -10.74 28.56 -4.85
N ALA A 728 -10.28 28.95 -3.66
CA ALA A 728 -9.25 29.98 -3.47
C ALA A 728 -7.82 29.44 -3.46
N PHE A 729 -7.64 28.12 -3.35
CA PHE A 729 -6.32 27.49 -3.26
C PHE A 729 -5.48 27.69 -4.53
N PRO A 730 -4.30 28.33 -4.47
CA PRO A 730 -3.34 28.32 -5.56
C PRO A 730 -2.82 26.90 -5.78
N LEU A 731 -2.79 26.42 -7.03
CA LEU A 731 -2.30 25.09 -7.41
C LEU A 731 -0.75 24.99 -7.37
N GLY A 732 -0.10 25.58 -6.36
CA GLY A 732 1.36 25.65 -6.27
C GLY A 732 1.93 26.35 -5.04
N ASP A 733 1.17 26.44 -3.94
CA ASP A 733 1.68 26.90 -2.64
C ASP A 733 0.87 26.24 -1.51
N LEU A 734 1.48 25.29 -0.79
CA LEU A 734 0.77 24.44 0.18
C LEU A 734 1.59 24.06 1.42
N GLY A 735 2.62 24.86 1.75
CA GLY A 735 3.47 24.70 2.94
C GLY A 735 2.76 25.01 4.27
N GLY A 736 1.68 24.29 4.59
CA GLY A 736 1.10 24.18 5.94
C GLY A 736 -0.29 24.78 6.14
N LEU A 737 -1.30 23.93 6.31
CA LEU A 737 -2.53 24.25 7.04
C LEU A 737 -2.37 23.92 8.54
N GLY A 738 -1.50 24.68 9.20
CA GLY A 738 -1.06 24.49 10.60
C GLY A 738 -1.74 25.39 11.65
N GLY A 739 -2.93 25.91 11.37
CA GLY A 739 -3.84 26.48 12.39
C GLY A 739 -3.79 28.00 12.68
N THR A 740 -4.66 28.40 13.61
CA THR A 740 -4.99 29.77 14.07
C THR A 740 -5.85 30.63 13.13
N SER A 741 -6.63 31.54 13.73
CA SER A 741 -7.82 32.12 13.11
C SER A 741 -7.72 33.62 12.78
N GLY A 742 -7.95 33.94 11.51
CA GLY A 742 -8.78 35.08 11.12
C GLY A 742 -8.11 36.43 10.83
N GLN A 743 -8.07 36.79 9.55
CA GLN A 743 -8.34 38.16 9.10
C GLN A 743 -9.05 38.18 7.74
N LYS A 744 -9.92 39.18 7.49
CA LYS A 744 -10.71 39.29 6.25
C LYS A 744 -10.15 40.33 5.28
N THR A 745 -9.58 39.86 4.17
CA THR A 745 -9.31 40.58 2.92
C THR A 745 -9.32 39.55 1.78
N GLY A 746 -9.85 39.78 0.58
CA GLY A 746 -10.60 40.89 0.01
C GLY A 746 -11.14 40.46 -1.37
N ALA A 747 -12.22 41.06 -1.88
CA ALA A 747 -13.00 40.45 -2.97
C ALA A 747 -12.23 40.28 -4.30
N VAL A 748 -12.25 39.06 -4.85
CA VAL A 748 -11.90 38.73 -6.24
C VAL A 748 -13.20 38.58 -7.06
N SER A 749 -13.19 38.99 -8.33
CA SER A 749 -14.39 39.04 -9.18
C SER A 749 -14.66 37.74 -9.93
N SER A 750 -15.82 37.12 -9.69
CA SER A 750 -16.28 35.94 -10.43
C SER A 750 -16.63 36.25 -11.89
N HIS A 751 -15.97 35.57 -12.84
CA HIS A 751 -16.28 35.53 -14.27
C HIS A 751 -15.95 34.11 -14.79
N GLY A 752 -16.94 33.22 -14.91
CA GLY A 752 -16.68 31.83 -15.35
C GLY A 752 -17.80 30.80 -15.22
N HIS A 753 -19.07 31.14 -15.49
CA HIS A 753 -20.20 30.18 -15.40
C HIS A 753 -21.21 30.32 -16.57
N SER A 754 -20.78 30.76 -17.76
CA SER A 754 -21.68 31.03 -18.90
C SER A 754 -22.08 29.78 -19.70
N ASP A 755 -21.23 28.76 -19.76
CA ASP A 755 -21.21 27.86 -20.92
C ASP A 755 -22.15 26.65 -20.78
N LEU A 756 -22.49 26.23 -19.55
CA LEU A 756 -23.52 25.23 -19.27
C LEU A 756 -24.92 25.64 -19.80
N ALA A 757 -25.19 26.94 -19.92
CA ALA A 757 -26.45 27.44 -20.48
C ALA A 757 -26.63 27.12 -21.98
N ALA A 758 -25.54 26.87 -22.72
CA ALA A 758 -25.58 26.58 -24.15
C ALA A 758 -25.97 25.12 -24.47
N LEU A 759 -25.73 24.18 -23.55
CA LEU A 759 -26.09 22.76 -23.75
C LEU A 759 -27.62 22.57 -23.81
N ALA A 760 -28.36 23.31 -22.98
CA ALA A 760 -29.82 23.20 -22.89
C ALA A 760 -30.55 23.56 -24.20
N SER A 761 -29.92 24.33 -25.10
CA SER A 761 -30.51 24.73 -26.39
C SER A 761 -30.36 23.72 -27.53
N ASN A 762 -29.65 22.60 -27.35
CA ASN A 762 -29.41 21.61 -28.42
C ASN A 762 -30.05 20.22 -28.17
N ILE A 763 -30.89 20.07 -27.14
CA ILE A 763 -31.57 18.80 -26.82
C ILE A 763 -33.08 18.95 -27.04
N ASP A 764 -33.52 18.65 -28.27
CA ASP A 764 -34.91 18.81 -28.75
C ASP A 764 -35.89 17.73 -28.21
N TYR A 765 -35.65 17.20 -27.00
CA TYR A 765 -36.49 16.17 -26.36
C TYR A 765 -36.49 16.25 -24.81
N LEU A 766 -37.16 17.26 -24.24
CA LEU A 766 -37.64 17.22 -22.85
C LEU A 766 -39.08 17.77 -22.75
N PRO A 767 -40.06 17.00 -22.23
CA PRO A 767 -41.38 17.53 -21.92
C PRO A 767 -41.32 18.36 -20.64
N ALA A 768 -41.68 19.65 -20.73
CA ALA A 768 -41.62 20.56 -19.60
C ALA A 768 -42.62 20.19 -18.48
N LEU A 769 -42.11 19.62 -17.38
CA LEU A 769 -42.86 19.44 -16.13
C LEU A 769 -43.00 20.78 -15.41
N SER A 770 -44.06 21.53 -15.72
CA SER A 770 -44.43 22.72 -14.97
C SER A 770 -45.01 22.33 -13.60
N LEU A 771 -44.21 22.49 -12.54
CA LEU A 771 -44.75 22.51 -11.17
C LEU A 771 -45.68 23.72 -11.02
N VAL A 772 -46.92 23.45 -10.61
CA VAL A 772 -47.91 24.48 -10.26
C VAL A 772 -47.86 24.70 -8.74
N SER A 773 -48.04 25.96 -8.34
CA SER A 773 -48.04 26.48 -6.97
C SER A 773 -48.96 25.75 -6.00
#